data_AF-D0NWJ2-F1
#
_entry.id   AF-D0NWJ2-F1
#
_cell.length_a   1.000
_cell.length_b   1.000
_cell.length_c   1.000
_cell.angle_alpha   90.00
_cell.angle_beta   90.00
_cell.angle_gamma   90.00
#
_symmetry.space_group_name_H-M   'P 1'
#
loop_
_entity.id
_entity.type
_entity.pdbx_description
1 polymer ?
#
loop_
_entity_poly.entity_id
_entity_poly.type
_entity_poly.pdbx_seq_one_letter_code
_entity_poly.pdbx_strand_id
1 'polypeptide(L)'
;MVDELLASTWEPTDPTFDTRSCLTSFSQHTSSLNALQSVLAASIERLVQHRKVVSNRIAELEQDSRRVSSKFHEGLLKPDMLLNDICAQMEDLEERFTKVSSSAVTIGDKLSTLDTERSRVLETDEVMEALLALNDPSSKLTKSSNKLFNTLHDPNQLHEASRIIKKMSAFSSELSSSAMAYAVAEIERLSQTTENNLLTEFSHEQEKENLTGMRRCAESLIEYSDKEKVADRYVWNVMCDQLATAAGEPVTSSLDPIEDLDALFSKILTICTDQFPVIDSVFPAVACASIRELLVERLFNDPAFGVLSFLDQFLKTRRYTESPPDFASVSSSTSSSPNRDYVRLLCSSYERACVLVAEIEDIDQSKANKPDAVSNQDSSTVDDHLTEPPAANENERIHTFLNLQLHSLFGNHRDKYLQAELDLLQDQFKGIIASVSFPQPPVSSRSKGGVSKTKTVATTTVTITSSPSQSASSIQLVSSASTTSISSSNLEKDISQLESSLVFFETLQALAEDEDVAIKYGEVLNETIDRCDIVLKSSELRGELITKAFTSFVASFGDEYLGEILQEQRITPDSPMQFFILTEALLKRIDFLDDQFEASITPLQEDLPTELTICQESKQKCLNKLESAIGSGLQQVLTVLEKAIGQILTAHQNKGDFLGSQASMSLSSSKACQKCTEYLQPLVTVLCRVLVRIEVNIHCNYT
;
A
#
# COMPACT_ATOMS: atom_id res chain seq x y z
N MET A 1 -15.08 -77.00 3.77
CA MET A 1 -14.96 -78.31 4.47
C MET A 1 -14.73 -78.17 5.98
N VAL A 2 -14.62 -76.94 6.52
CA VAL A 2 -14.60 -76.67 7.97
C VAL A 2 -16.01 -76.38 8.50
N ASP A 3 -16.95 -75.99 7.63
CA ASP A 3 -18.33 -75.63 8.02
C ASP A 3 -19.28 -76.82 8.27
N GLU A 4 -18.95 -78.03 7.81
CA GLU A 4 -19.81 -79.21 8.00
C GLU A 4 -19.59 -79.90 9.37
N LEU A 5 -18.52 -79.54 10.08
CA LEU A 5 -18.19 -80.02 11.42
C LEU A 5 -18.86 -79.21 12.55
N LEU A 6 -19.54 -78.10 12.22
CA LEU A 6 -20.20 -77.22 13.19
C LEU A 6 -21.70 -77.54 13.43
N ALA A 7 -22.25 -78.59 12.80
CA ALA A 7 -23.70 -78.84 12.75
C ALA A 7 -24.23 -80.08 13.50
N SER A 8 -23.47 -80.69 14.43
CA SER A 8 -24.02 -81.79 15.25
C SER A 8 -23.85 -81.53 16.74
N THR A 9 -24.78 -80.73 17.25
CA THR A 9 -25.09 -80.57 18.67
C THR A 9 -25.55 -81.92 19.24
N TRP A 10 -24.82 -82.41 20.23
CA TRP A 10 -25.28 -83.49 21.10
C TRP A 10 -26.45 -83.00 21.96
N GLU A 11 -27.64 -83.57 21.78
CA GLU A 11 -28.75 -83.45 22.73
C GLU A 11 -28.75 -84.66 23.70
N PRO A 12 -28.74 -84.42 25.03
CA PRO A 12 -28.88 -85.47 26.03
C PRO A 12 -30.36 -85.72 26.31
N THR A 13 -30.82 -86.98 26.31
CA THR A 13 -32.16 -87.31 26.82
C THR A 13 -32.11 -87.89 28.23
N ASP A 14 -32.82 -87.14 29.07
CA ASP A 14 -33.12 -87.28 30.50
C ASP A 14 -33.76 -88.64 30.89
N PRO A 15 -33.61 -89.06 32.16
CA PRO A 15 -34.08 -90.34 32.66
C PRO A 15 -35.47 -90.19 33.32
N THR A 16 -36.52 -90.69 32.69
CA THR A 16 -37.84 -90.82 33.34
C THR A 16 -38.10 -92.27 33.73
N PHE A 17 -37.64 -92.63 34.94
CA PHE A 17 -38.15 -93.79 35.68
C PHE A 17 -38.94 -93.25 36.86
N ASP A 18 -40.28 -93.17 36.70
CA ASP A 18 -41.11 -92.72 37.79
C ASP A 18 -41.46 -93.86 38.76
N THR A 19 -41.20 -93.46 39.99
CA THR A 19 -41.50 -93.96 41.33
C THR A 19 -42.98 -94.28 41.55
N ARG A 20 -43.49 -94.98 42.56
CA ARG A 20 -43.02 -95.75 43.73
C ARG A 20 -44.31 -96.37 44.34
N SER A 21 -44.14 -97.34 45.25
CA SER A 21 -45.14 -97.84 46.23
C SER A 21 -45.97 -99.05 45.75
N CYS A 22 -46.40 -100.00 46.58
CA CYS A 22 -46.49 -100.10 48.02
C CYS A 22 -46.76 -101.57 48.38
N LEU A 23 -46.25 -102.05 49.52
CA LEU A 23 -46.72 -103.24 50.25
C LEU A 23 -46.81 -104.56 49.45
N THR A 24 -45.66 -105.15 49.17
CA THR A 24 -45.46 -106.49 49.71
C THR A 24 -44.32 -106.31 50.68
N SER A 25 -44.53 -106.48 51.98
CA SER A 25 -43.59 -105.86 52.92
C SER A 25 -42.16 -106.38 52.77
N PHE A 26 -41.96 -107.45 52.00
CA PHE A 26 -40.64 -107.96 51.65
C PHE A 26 -40.52 -108.61 50.25
N SER A 27 -41.59 -108.73 49.45
CA SER A 27 -41.54 -109.42 48.14
C SER A 27 -41.50 -108.49 46.91
N GLN A 28 -41.48 -107.17 47.09
CA GLN A 28 -41.52 -106.17 46.01
C GLN A 28 -40.12 -105.60 45.76
N HIS A 29 -39.23 -105.67 46.75
CA HIS A 29 -37.82 -105.30 46.59
C HIS A 29 -37.02 -106.38 45.85
N THR A 30 -37.35 -107.68 45.99
CA THR A 30 -36.61 -108.78 45.35
C THR A 30 -36.99 -108.98 43.87
N SER A 31 -38.15 -108.49 43.43
CA SER A 31 -38.51 -108.41 42.00
C SER A 31 -37.98 -107.14 41.34
N SER A 32 -38.02 -105.99 42.03
CA SER A 32 -37.45 -104.72 41.58
C SER A 32 -35.91 -104.76 41.45
N LEU A 33 -35.19 -105.37 42.39
CA LEU A 33 -33.72 -105.43 42.37
C LEU A 33 -33.20 -106.38 41.29
N ASN A 34 -33.82 -107.55 41.10
CA ASN A 34 -33.48 -108.46 40.00
C ASN A 34 -33.87 -107.87 38.62
N ALA A 35 -34.99 -107.15 38.52
CA ALA A 35 -35.36 -106.43 37.31
C ALA A 35 -34.38 -105.28 37.01
N LEU A 36 -33.96 -104.51 38.01
CA LEU A 36 -33.00 -103.41 37.85
C LEU A 36 -31.60 -103.93 37.53
N GLN A 37 -31.19 -105.07 38.09
CA GLN A 37 -29.95 -105.75 37.75
C GLN A 37 -29.98 -106.34 36.32
N SER A 38 -31.12 -106.87 35.87
CA SER A 38 -31.32 -107.32 34.48
C SER A 38 -31.30 -106.15 33.49
N VAL A 39 -31.97 -105.03 33.81
CA VAL A 39 -31.97 -103.81 32.99
C VAL A 39 -30.57 -103.18 32.96
N LEU A 40 -29.84 -103.16 34.08
CA LEU A 40 -28.46 -102.67 34.14
C LEU A 40 -27.52 -103.59 33.36
N ALA A 41 -27.63 -104.91 33.50
CA ALA A 41 -26.84 -105.88 32.72
C ALA A 41 -27.12 -105.76 31.21
N ALA A 42 -28.38 -105.65 30.81
CA ALA A 42 -28.76 -105.44 29.41
C ALA A 42 -28.31 -104.06 28.89
N SER A 43 -28.24 -103.04 29.75
CA SER A 43 -27.74 -101.71 29.39
C SER A 43 -26.22 -101.67 29.30
N ILE A 44 -25.50 -102.39 30.17
CA ILE A 44 -24.05 -102.61 30.06
C ILE A 44 -23.73 -103.40 28.80
N GLU A 45 -24.49 -104.45 28.49
CA GLU A 45 -24.29 -105.24 27.27
C GLU A 45 -24.57 -104.41 26.01
N ARG A 46 -25.66 -103.61 26.00
CA ARG A 46 -25.91 -102.63 24.93
C ARG A 46 -24.78 -101.61 24.82
N LEU A 47 -24.24 -101.10 25.93
CA LEU A 47 -23.14 -100.14 25.92
C LEU A 47 -21.83 -100.77 25.41
N VAL A 48 -21.52 -102.01 25.79
CA VAL A 48 -20.36 -102.77 25.29
C VAL A 48 -20.51 -103.05 23.80
N GLN A 49 -21.69 -103.46 23.36
CA GLN A 49 -21.98 -103.68 21.95
C GLN A 49 -21.89 -102.37 21.15
N HIS A 50 -22.44 -101.28 21.67
CA HIS A 50 -22.33 -99.96 21.05
C HIS A 50 -20.88 -99.48 21.00
N ARG A 51 -20.11 -99.64 22.09
CA ARG A 51 -18.67 -99.34 22.12
C ARG A 51 -17.91 -100.17 21.08
N LYS A 52 -18.25 -101.44 20.89
CA LYS A 52 -17.63 -102.31 19.87
C LYS A 52 -17.96 -101.83 18.46
N VAL A 53 -19.22 -101.48 18.18
CA VAL A 53 -19.64 -100.91 16.89
C VAL A 53 -18.94 -99.59 16.61
N VAL A 54 -18.91 -98.68 17.60
CA VAL A 54 -18.22 -97.39 17.47
C VAL A 54 -16.72 -97.58 17.29
N SER A 55 -16.08 -98.47 18.07
CA SER A 55 -14.65 -98.75 17.94
C SER A 55 -14.30 -99.35 16.58
N ASN A 56 -15.14 -100.26 16.06
CA ASN A 56 -14.96 -100.80 14.71
C ASN A 56 -15.16 -99.70 13.66
N ARG A 57 -16.15 -98.82 13.84
CA ARG A 57 -16.40 -97.71 12.92
C ARG A 57 -15.27 -96.69 12.91
N ILE A 58 -14.68 -96.38 14.06
CA ILE A 58 -13.49 -95.53 14.16
C ILE A 58 -12.31 -96.19 13.44
N ALA A 59 -12.07 -97.48 13.65
CA ALA A 59 -10.97 -98.20 12.99
C ALA A 59 -11.12 -98.23 11.45
N GLU A 60 -12.34 -98.47 10.95
CA GLU A 60 -12.65 -98.40 9.52
C GLU A 60 -12.43 -96.99 8.96
N LEU A 61 -12.97 -95.96 9.63
CA LEU A 61 -12.81 -94.57 9.20
C LEU A 61 -11.34 -94.13 9.22
N GLU A 62 -10.56 -94.54 10.23
CA GLU A 62 -9.12 -94.29 10.28
C GLU A 62 -8.39 -94.98 9.13
N GLN A 63 -8.74 -96.24 8.83
CA GLN A 63 -8.12 -96.99 7.75
C GLN A 63 -8.46 -96.37 6.38
N ASP A 64 -9.71 -95.99 6.17
CA ASP A 64 -10.13 -95.31 4.94
C ASP A 64 -9.51 -93.91 4.83
N SER A 65 -9.43 -93.15 5.92
CA SER A 65 -8.74 -91.85 5.94
C SER A 65 -7.26 -92.00 5.61
N ARG A 66 -6.56 -93.00 6.17
CA ARG A 66 -5.16 -93.27 5.82
C ARG A 66 -5.01 -93.67 4.35
N ARG A 67 -5.92 -94.51 3.83
CA ARG A 67 -5.92 -94.92 2.42
C ARG A 67 -6.16 -93.72 1.48
N VAL A 68 -7.12 -92.86 1.81
CA VAL A 68 -7.43 -91.64 1.04
C VAL A 68 -6.27 -90.66 1.10
N SER A 69 -5.72 -90.41 2.29
CA SER A 69 -4.55 -89.54 2.48
C SER A 69 -3.34 -90.03 1.69
N SER A 70 -3.04 -91.33 1.71
CA SER A 70 -1.94 -91.91 0.93
C SER A 70 -2.17 -91.76 -0.57
N LYS A 71 -3.39 -92.03 -1.07
CA LYS A 71 -3.72 -91.82 -2.49
C LYS A 71 -3.63 -90.36 -2.90
N PHE A 72 -4.03 -89.45 -2.03
CA PHE A 72 -3.95 -88.01 -2.28
C PHE A 72 -2.49 -87.52 -2.29
N HIS A 73 -1.66 -87.98 -1.34
CA HIS A 73 -0.24 -87.65 -1.30
C HIS A 73 0.51 -88.20 -2.53
N GLU A 74 0.26 -89.46 -2.91
CA GLU A 74 0.80 -90.05 -4.12
C GLU A 74 0.30 -89.34 -5.39
N GLY A 75 -0.97 -88.90 -5.38
CA GLY A 75 -1.55 -88.08 -6.43
C GLY A 75 -0.92 -86.69 -6.56
N LEU A 76 -0.40 -86.12 -5.46
CA LEU A 76 0.26 -84.81 -5.42
C LEU A 76 1.74 -84.85 -5.82
N LEU A 77 2.42 -85.99 -5.73
CA LEU A 77 3.84 -86.09 -6.09
C LEU A 77 4.11 -85.69 -7.55
N LYS A 78 3.26 -86.11 -8.49
CA LYS A 78 3.43 -85.77 -9.91
C LYS A 78 3.21 -84.27 -10.19
N PRO A 79 2.11 -83.65 -9.73
CA PRO A 79 1.94 -82.20 -9.80
C PRO A 79 3.06 -81.41 -9.14
N ASP A 80 3.55 -81.84 -7.97
CA ASP A 80 4.62 -81.15 -7.24
C ASP A 80 5.95 -81.20 -8.00
N MET A 81 6.31 -82.37 -8.56
CA MET A 81 7.47 -82.49 -9.43
C MET A 81 7.34 -81.64 -10.70
N LEU A 82 6.16 -81.63 -11.32
CA LEU A 82 5.91 -80.82 -12.53
C LEU A 82 5.96 -79.33 -12.22
N LEU A 83 5.42 -78.89 -11.09
CA LEU A 83 5.46 -77.50 -10.65
C LEU A 83 6.90 -77.04 -10.44
N ASN A 84 7.72 -77.85 -9.75
CA ASN A 84 9.14 -77.56 -9.56
C ASN A 84 9.91 -77.47 -10.89
N ASP A 85 9.62 -78.35 -11.85
CA ASP A 85 10.21 -78.31 -13.18
C ASP A 85 9.76 -77.07 -13.97
N ILE A 86 8.48 -76.69 -13.87
CA ILE A 86 7.96 -75.45 -14.46
C ILE A 86 8.62 -74.22 -13.83
N CYS A 87 8.78 -74.18 -12.51
CA CYS A 87 9.47 -73.08 -11.82
C CYS A 87 10.92 -72.94 -12.30
N ALA A 88 11.66 -74.05 -12.39
CA ALA A 88 13.04 -74.03 -12.89
C ALA A 88 13.12 -73.58 -14.37
N GLN A 89 12.21 -74.04 -15.21
CA GLN A 89 12.14 -73.60 -16.61
C GLN A 89 11.75 -72.12 -16.74
N MET A 90 10.90 -71.63 -15.84
CA MET A 90 10.50 -70.22 -15.81
C MET A 90 11.65 -69.32 -15.35
N GLU A 91 12.44 -69.76 -14.36
CA GLU A 91 13.67 -69.06 -13.95
C GLU A 91 14.71 -69.00 -15.08
N ASP A 92 14.98 -70.11 -15.79
CA ASP A 92 15.89 -70.10 -16.96
C ASP A 92 15.35 -69.18 -18.08
N LEU A 93 14.04 -69.21 -18.32
CA LEU A 93 13.41 -68.34 -19.29
C LEU A 93 13.53 -66.87 -18.89
N GLU A 94 13.35 -66.54 -17.62
CA GLU A 94 13.47 -65.18 -17.10
C GLU A 94 14.92 -64.68 -17.18
N GLU A 95 15.91 -65.51 -16.86
CA GLU A 95 17.33 -65.16 -17.00
C GLU A 95 17.66 -64.86 -18.48
N ARG A 96 17.21 -65.72 -19.39
CA ARG A 96 17.37 -65.52 -20.83
C ARG A 96 16.64 -64.28 -21.32
N PHE A 97 15.42 -64.05 -20.86
CA PHE A 97 14.63 -62.87 -21.21
C PHE A 97 15.33 -61.59 -20.72
N THR A 98 15.89 -61.61 -19.52
CA THR A 98 16.65 -60.49 -18.94
C THR A 98 17.92 -60.20 -19.77
N LYS A 99 18.61 -61.25 -20.20
CA LYS A 99 19.79 -61.13 -21.09
C LYS A 99 19.43 -60.60 -22.48
N VAL A 100 18.34 -61.08 -23.06
CA VAL A 100 17.85 -60.58 -24.36
C VAL A 100 17.36 -59.14 -24.23
N SER A 101 16.63 -58.81 -23.17
CA SER A 101 16.13 -57.45 -22.92
C SER A 101 17.28 -56.46 -22.73
N SER A 102 18.28 -56.78 -21.92
CA SER A 102 19.48 -55.92 -21.78
C SER A 102 20.25 -55.77 -23.09
N SER A 103 20.39 -56.85 -23.88
CA SER A 103 20.99 -56.74 -25.21
C SER A 103 20.14 -55.91 -26.18
N ALA A 104 18.81 -56.00 -26.12
CA ALA A 104 17.91 -55.23 -26.95
C ALA A 104 17.96 -53.74 -26.59
N VAL A 105 18.03 -53.41 -25.30
CA VAL A 105 18.22 -52.03 -24.82
C VAL A 105 19.54 -51.47 -25.35
N THR A 106 20.66 -52.18 -25.17
CA THR A 106 21.95 -51.68 -25.67
C THR A 106 22.02 -51.54 -27.20
N ILE A 107 21.32 -52.41 -27.95
CA ILE A 107 21.17 -52.27 -29.40
C ILE A 107 20.29 -51.06 -29.74
N GLY A 108 19.21 -50.85 -28.99
CA GLY A 108 18.35 -49.67 -29.10
C GLY A 108 19.10 -48.36 -28.88
N ASP A 109 19.91 -48.28 -27.82
CA ASP A 109 20.73 -47.10 -27.52
C ASP A 109 21.75 -46.82 -28.64
N LYS A 110 22.38 -47.88 -29.16
CA LYS A 110 23.32 -47.78 -30.29
C LYS A 110 22.65 -47.34 -31.58
N LEU A 111 21.43 -47.82 -31.84
CA LEU A 111 20.64 -47.41 -33.00
C LEU A 111 20.19 -45.96 -32.86
N SER A 112 19.71 -45.56 -31.69
CA SER A 112 19.31 -44.18 -31.42
C SER A 112 20.48 -43.22 -31.60
N THR A 113 21.66 -43.55 -31.04
CA THR A 113 22.86 -42.71 -31.20
C THR A 113 23.35 -42.66 -32.65
N LEU A 114 23.30 -43.78 -33.37
CA LEU A 114 23.64 -43.79 -34.79
C LEU A 114 22.65 -42.96 -35.62
N ASP A 115 21.36 -43.03 -35.30
CA ASP A 115 20.32 -42.29 -36.02
C ASP A 115 20.41 -40.77 -35.77
N THR A 116 20.73 -40.36 -34.53
CA THR A 116 21.03 -38.96 -34.22
C THR A 116 22.26 -38.45 -34.97
N GLU A 117 23.34 -39.24 -35.00
CA GLU A 117 24.55 -38.87 -35.74
C GLU A 117 24.30 -38.81 -37.26
N ARG A 118 23.54 -39.76 -37.80
CA ARG A 118 23.18 -39.76 -39.22
C ARG A 118 22.36 -38.53 -39.59
N SER A 119 21.36 -38.18 -38.78
CA SER A 119 20.53 -36.99 -39.00
C SER A 119 21.37 -35.71 -38.94
N ARG A 120 22.25 -35.60 -37.94
CA ARG A 120 23.19 -34.47 -37.80
C ARG A 120 24.11 -34.32 -39.02
N VAL A 121 24.65 -35.43 -39.54
CA VAL A 121 25.53 -35.41 -40.73
C VAL A 121 24.77 -34.95 -41.97
N LEU A 122 23.53 -35.44 -42.19
CA LEU A 122 22.72 -35.02 -43.34
C LEU A 122 22.36 -33.53 -43.28
N GLU A 123 21.98 -33.02 -42.10
CA GLU A 123 21.72 -31.59 -41.91
C GLU A 123 22.97 -30.73 -42.15
N THR A 124 24.13 -31.19 -41.66
CA THR A 124 25.41 -30.48 -41.86
C THR A 124 25.82 -30.44 -43.34
N ASP A 125 25.62 -31.54 -44.06
CA ASP A 125 25.91 -31.64 -45.49
C ASP A 125 25.03 -30.67 -46.31
N GLU A 126 23.72 -30.64 -46.03
CA GLU A 126 22.78 -29.75 -46.70
C GLU A 126 23.09 -28.26 -46.45
N VAL A 127 23.46 -27.91 -45.21
CA VAL A 127 23.86 -26.54 -44.84
C VAL A 127 25.23 -26.17 -45.45
N MET A 128 26.19 -27.09 -45.48
CA MET A 128 27.51 -26.87 -46.08
C MET A 128 27.42 -26.63 -47.59
N GLU A 129 26.58 -27.38 -48.31
CA GLU A 129 26.30 -27.13 -49.72
C GLU A 129 25.72 -25.72 -49.94
N ALA A 130 24.76 -25.31 -49.11
CA ALA A 130 24.17 -23.97 -49.18
C ALA A 130 25.19 -22.87 -48.88
N LEU A 131 26.08 -23.08 -47.90
CA LEU A 131 27.16 -22.16 -47.55
C LEU A 131 28.19 -22.01 -48.68
N LEU A 132 28.59 -23.11 -49.31
CA LEU A 132 29.50 -23.09 -50.46
C LEU A 132 28.87 -22.36 -51.66
N ALA A 133 27.57 -22.53 -51.87
CA ALA A 133 26.83 -21.79 -52.89
C ALA A 133 26.76 -20.28 -52.60
N LEU A 134 26.62 -19.87 -51.34
CA LEU A 134 26.68 -18.46 -50.92
C LEU A 134 28.11 -17.87 -51.03
N ASN A 135 29.15 -18.69 -50.89
CA ASN A 135 30.54 -18.24 -50.92
C ASN A 135 31.08 -17.94 -52.34
N ASP A 136 30.46 -18.48 -53.39
CA ASP A 136 30.87 -18.28 -54.78
C ASP A 136 29.75 -17.65 -55.65
N PRO A 137 29.69 -16.31 -55.74
CA PRO A 137 28.68 -15.61 -56.51
C PRO A 137 28.88 -15.70 -58.04
N SER A 138 30.00 -16.28 -58.52
CA SER A 138 30.40 -16.30 -59.94
C SER A 138 30.18 -17.65 -60.62
N SER A 139 30.00 -18.70 -59.83
CA SER A 139 29.65 -20.02 -60.32
C SER A 139 28.30 -19.96 -61.04
N LYS A 140 28.23 -20.48 -62.28
CA LYS A 140 27.00 -20.65 -63.07
C LYS A 140 26.01 -21.66 -62.46
N LEU A 141 26.10 -21.90 -61.16
CA LEU A 141 25.23 -22.71 -60.32
C LEU A 141 24.27 -21.82 -59.52
N THR A 142 23.80 -20.70 -60.08
CA THR A 142 22.62 -19.97 -59.59
C THR A 142 21.32 -20.78 -59.68
N LYS A 143 21.40 -22.01 -60.22
CA LYS A 143 20.46 -23.11 -59.97
C LYS A 143 21.14 -24.13 -59.06
N SER A 144 21.46 -23.74 -57.83
CA SER A 144 21.82 -24.73 -56.83
C SER A 144 20.59 -25.64 -56.70
N SER A 145 20.76 -26.96 -56.83
CA SER A 145 19.68 -27.93 -56.54
C SER A 145 19.27 -27.92 -55.07
N ASN A 146 20.03 -27.22 -54.22
CA ASN A 146 19.80 -27.10 -52.80
C ASN A 146 18.57 -26.21 -52.56
N LYS A 147 17.59 -26.79 -51.85
CA LYS A 147 16.31 -26.14 -51.54
C LYS A 147 16.51 -24.90 -50.66
N LEU A 148 17.46 -24.94 -49.72
CA LEU A 148 17.73 -23.86 -48.76
C LEU A 148 18.15 -22.58 -49.47
N PHE A 149 19.10 -22.68 -50.40
CA PHE A 149 19.61 -21.52 -51.15
C PHE A 149 18.51 -20.83 -51.98
N ASN A 150 17.63 -21.61 -52.60
CA ASN A 150 16.55 -21.08 -53.43
C ASN A 150 15.46 -20.40 -52.59
N THR A 151 15.11 -20.96 -51.43
CA THR A 151 14.12 -20.36 -50.52
C THR A 151 14.63 -19.04 -49.91
N LEU A 152 15.93 -18.91 -49.63
CA LEU A 152 16.51 -17.65 -49.11
C LEU A 152 16.41 -16.47 -50.09
N HIS A 153 16.32 -16.74 -51.39
CA HIS A 153 16.24 -15.72 -52.43
C HIS A 153 14.82 -15.53 -52.98
N ASP A 154 13.83 -16.28 -52.50
CA ASP A 154 12.43 -16.18 -52.94
C ASP A 154 11.63 -15.21 -52.06
N PRO A 155 11.16 -14.06 -52.59
CA PRO A 155 10.34 -13.11 -51.84
C PRO A 155 9.02 -13.72 -51.32
N ASN A 156 8.51 -14.78 -51.96
CA ASN A 156 7.22 -15.38 -51.60
C ASN A 156 7.32 -16.38 -50.43
N GLN A 157 8.53 -16.76 -50.01
CA GLN A 157 8.77 -17.74 -48.94
C GLN A 157 9.47 -17.11 -47.72
N LEU A 158 9.12 -15.86 -47.41
CA LEU A 158 9.78 -15.07 -46.37
C LEU A 158 9.81 -15.75 -44.99
N HIS A 159 8.72 -16.39 -44.57
CA HIS A 159 8.64 -17.11 -43.30
C HIS A 159 9.59 -18.32 -43.23
N GLU A 160 9.65 -19.11 -44.31
CA GLU A 160 10.55 -20.26 -44.38
C GLU A 160 12.01 -19.80 -44.50
N ALA A 161 12.26 -18.73 -45.25
CA ALA A 161 13.57 -18.10 -45.35
C ALA A 161 14.10 -17.65 -43.98
N SER A 162 13.25 -17.13 -43.09
CA SER A 162 13.63 -16.73 -41.73
C SER A 162 14.09 -17.91 -40.86
N ARG A 163 13.43 -19.07 -40.95
CA ARG A 163 13.85 -20.28 -40.23
C ARG A 163 15.18 -20.80 -40.74
N ILE A 164 15.35 -20.81 -42.06
CA ILE A 164 16.57 -21.28 -42.72
C ILE A 164 17.74 -20.35 -42.38
N ILE A 165 17.56 -19.03 -42.47
CA ILE A 165 18.64 -18.06 -42.21
C ILE A 165 19.05 -18.04 -40.72
N LYS A 166 18.14 -18.28 -39.78
CA LYS A 166 18.50 -18.50 -38.36
C LYS A 166 19.40 -19.72 -38.17
N LYS A 167 19.01 -20.86 -38.76
CA LYS A 167 19.83 -22.08 -38.71
C LYS A 167 21.19 -21.83 -39.34
N MET A 168 21.24 -21.23 -40.52
CA MET A 168 22.51 -20.92 -41.21
C MET A 168 23.36 -19.93 -40.44
N SER A 169 22.77 -18.93 -39.76
CA SER A 169 23.49 -18.01 -38.89
C SER A 169 24.15 -18.74 -37.71
N ALA A 170 23.43 -19.65 -37.04
CA ALA A 170 23.99 -20.47 -35.98
C ALA A 170 25.17 -21.32 -36.48
N PHE A 171 25.00 -22.03 -37.61
CA PHE A 171 26.09 -22.80 -38.22
C PHE A 171 27.27 -21.93 -38.67
N SER A 172 27.01 -20.73 -39.20
CA SER A 172 28.07 -19.81 -39.64
C SER A 172 28.93 -19.30 -38.48
N SER A 173 28.35 -19.17 -37.28
CA SER A 173 29.09 -18.76 -36.07
C SER A 173 30.08 -19.82 -35.58
N GLU A 174 29.80 -21.10 -35.85
CA GLU A 174 30.69 -22.22 -35.53
C GLU A 174 31.83 -22.37 -36.55
N LEU A 175 31.65 -21.85 -37.76
CA LEU A 175 32.61 -21.92 -38.86
C LEU A 175 33.54 -20.71 -38.85
N SER A 176 34.45 -20.63 -37.87
CA SER A 176 35.42 -19.52 -37.70
C SER A 176 36.54 -19.46 -38.77
N SER A 177 36.32 -20.07 -39.94
CA SER A 177 37.31 -20.19 -41.02
C SER A 177 37.33 -18.97 -41.92
N SER A 178 38.52 -18.40 -42.14
CA SER A 178 38.78 -17.32 -43.10
C SER A 178 38.33 -17.63 -44.54
N ALA A 179 38.18 -18.92 -44.91
CA ALA A 179 37.75 -19.31 -46.26
C ALA A 179 36.25 -19.08 -46.51
N MET A 180 35.43 -18.97 -45.45
CA MET A 180 33.97 -18.80 -45.53
C MET A 180 33.51 -17.39 -45.13
N ALA A 181 34.44 -16.44 -45.00
CA ALA A 181 34.15 -15.09 -44.52
C ALA A 181 33.14 -14.33 -45.40
N TYR A 182 33.13 -14.57 -46.73
CA TYR A 182 32.15 -13.94 -47.62
C TYR A 182 30.74 -14.52 -47.41
N ALA A 183 30.60 -15.84 -47.28
CA ALA A 183 29.32 -16.46 -46.95
C ALA A 183 28.77 -16.00 -45.59
N VAL A 184 29.62 -15.83 -44.56
CA VAL A 184 29.19 -15.31 -43.24
C VAL A 184 28.66 -13.89 -43.37
N ALA A 185 29.37 -13.01 -44.08
CA ALA A 185 28.92 -11.63 -44.31
C ALA A 185 27.62 -11.56 -45.13
N GLU A 186 27.46 -12.45 -46.12
CA GLU A 186 26.25 -12.54 -46.92
C GLU A 186 25.07 -13.10 -46.11
N ILE A 187 25.29 -14.06 -45.21
CA ILE A 187 24.29 -14.55 -44.26
C ILE A 187 23.83 -13.43 -43.32
N GLU A 188 24.76 -12.63 -42.80
CA GLU A 188 24.40 -11.47 -41.96
C GLU A 188 23.58 -10.43 -42.74
N ARG A 189 23.95 -10.15 -43.98
CA ARG A 189 23.20 -9.26 -44.87
C ARG A 189 21.79 -9.80 -45.19
N LEU A 190 21.67 -11.08 -45.52
CA LEU A 190 20.40 -11.75 -45.78
C LEU A 190 19.54 -11.83 -44.50
N SER A 191 20.16 -12.00 -43.35
CA SER A 191 19.54 -11.97 -42.03
C SER A 191 18.85 -10.62 -41.78
N GLN A 192 19.59 -9.51 -41.92
CA GLN A 192 19.03 -8.16 -41.76
C GLN A 192 17.96 -7.84 -42.81
N THR A 193 18.16 -8.30 -44.06
CA THR A 193 17.18 -8.11 -45.13
C THR A 193 15.87 -8.85 -44.84
N THR A 194 15.97 -10.11 -44.39
CA THR A 194 14.81 -10.95 -44.04
C THR A 194 14.06 -10.37 -42.84
N GLU A 195 14.78 -9.90 -41.83
CA GLU A 195 14.20 -9.22 -40.67
C GLU A 195 13.40 -7.97 -41.06
N ASN A 196 14.02 -7.08 -41.85
CA ASN A 196 13.38 -5.85 -42.30
C ASN A 196 12.17 -6.11 -43.21
N ASN A 197 12.26 -7.11 -44.09
CA ASN A 197 11.14 -7.53 -44.93
C ASN A 197 9.99 -8.08 -44.07
N LEU A 198 10.28 -8.90 -43.06
CA LEU A 198 9.26 -9.43 -42.14
C LEU A 198 8.62 -8.32 -41.31
N LEU A 199 9.40 -7.35 -40.83
CA LEU A 199 8.87 -6.18 -40.10
C LEU A 199 8.02 -5.28 -41.00
N THR A 200 8.38 -5.17 -42.28
CA THR A 200 7.61 -4.38 -43.26
C THR A 200 6.31 -5.09 -43.63
N GLU A 201 6.33 -6.41 -43.83
CA GLU A 201 5.13 -7.21 -44.05
C GLU A 201 4.22 -7.18 -42.81
N PHE A 202 4.80 -7.24 -41.60
CA PHE A 202 4.04 -7.08 -40.36
C PHE A 202 3.32 -5.73 -40.30
N SER A 203 4.02 -4.62 -40.60
CA SER A 203 3.40 -3.28 -40.67
C SER A 203 2.29 -3.22 -41.71
N HIS A 204 2.48 -3.79 -42.91
CA HIS A 204 1.47 -3.80 -43.97
C HIS A 204 0.24 -4.63 -43.60
N GLU A 205 0.43 -5.76 -42.91
CA GLU A 205 -0.68 -6.59 -42.43
C GLU A 205 -1.40 -5.94 -41.24
N GLN A 206 -0.70 -5.13 -40.43
CA GLN A 206 -1.29 -4.30 -39.38
C GLN A 206 -2.17 -3.19 -39.96
N GLU A 207 -1.71 -2.48 -41.00
CA GLU A 207 -2.50 -1.44 -41.69
C GLU A 207 -3.79 -2.01 -42.33
N LYS A 208 -3.78 -3.29 -42.72
CA LYS A 208 -4.96 -3.99 -43.27
C LYS A 208 -5.84 -4.65 -42.20
N GLU A 209 -5.49 -4.54 -40.91
CA GLU A 209 -6.16 -5.22 -39.80
C GLU A 209 -6.22 -6.77 -39.94
N ASN A 210 -5.27 -7.38 -40.66
CA ASN A 210 -5.25 -8.82 -40.87
C ASN A 210 -4.51 -9.56 -39.75
N LEU A 211 -5.26 -9.93 -38.70
CA LEU A 211 -4.74 -10.63 -37.52
C LEU A 211 -3.98 -11.92 -37.84
N THR A 212 -4.42 -12.67 -38.85
CA THR A 212 -3.77 -13.95 -39.21
C THR A 212 -2.42 -13.74 -39.92
N GLY A 213 -2.32 -12.69 -40.73
CA GLY A 213 -1.06 -12.28 -41.38
C GLY A 213 -0.06 -11.77 -40.35
N MET A 214 -0.53 -10.89 -39.45
CA MET A 214 0.26 -10.37 -38.33
C MET A 214 0.76 -11.49 -37.43
N ARG A 215 -0.09 -12.46 -37.06
CA ARG A 215 0.32 -13.61 -36.24
C ARG A 215 1.44 -14.40 -36.90
N ARG A 216 1.31 -14.74 -38.19
CA ARG A 216 2.33 -15.51 -38.90
C ARG A 216 3.67 -14.76 -38.96
N CYS A 217 3.62 -13.43 -39.17
CA CYS A 217 4.81 -12.58 -39.16
C CYS A 217 5.42 -12.49 -37.77
N ALA A 218 4.62 -12.29 -36.73
CA ALA A 218 5.07 -12.24 -35.33
C ALA A 218 5.69 -13.56 -34.87
N GLU A 219 5.05 -14.70 -35.16
CA GLU A 219 5.60 -16.03 -34.88
C GLU A 219 6.95 -16.22 -35.56
N SER A 220 7.05 -15.85 -36.84
CA SER A 220 8.32 -15.97 -37.58
C SER A 220 9.39 -15.03 -37.03
N LEU A 221 9.05 -13.79 -36.68
CA LEU A 221 9.98 -12.82 -36.09
C LEU A 221 10.43 -13.19 -34.69
N ILE A 222 9.55 -13.74 -33.85
CA ILE A 222 9.88 -14.21 -32.50
C ILE A 222 10.69 -15.50 -32.53
N GLU A 223 10.39 -16.40 -33.47
CA GLU A 223 11.20 -17.60 -33.70
C GLU A 223 12.57 -17.20 -34.25
N TYR A 224 12.65 -16.14 -35.05
CA TYR A 224 13.86 -15.68 -35.74
C TYR A 224 14.79 -14.79 -34.88
N SER A 225 14.23 -13.76 -34.24
CA SER A 225 14.91 -12.61 -33.63
C SER A 225 14.37 -12.30 -32.22
N ASP A 226 14.92 -11.28 -31.57
CA ASP A 226 14.46 -10.82 -30.26
C ASP A 226 13.03 -10.26 -30.35
N LYS A 227 12.20 -10.71 -29.40
CA LYS A 227 10.77 -10.34 -29.27
C LYS A 227 10.55 -8.83 -29.20
N GLU A 228 11.57 -8.09 -28.76
CA GLU A 228 11.53 -6.65 -28.55
C GLU A 228 11.33 -5.86 -29.85
N LYS A 229 12.00 -6.23 -30.95
CA LYS A 229 11.91 -5.44 -32.20
C LYS A 229 10.51 -5.47 -32.81
N VAL A 230 9.85 -6.64 -32.80
CA VAL A 230 8.47 -6.75 -33.31
C VAL A 230 7.49 -6.07 -32.36
N ALA A 231 7.73 -6.14 -31.04
CA ALA A 231 6.95 -5.42 -30.05
C ALA A 231 7.05 -3.89 -30.22
N ASP A 232 8.28 -3.36 -30.32
CA ASP A 232 8.55 -1.95 -30.57
C ASP A 232 7.92 -1.48 -31.87
N ARG A 233 8.01 -2.28 -32.94
CA ARG A 233 7.41 -1.95 -34.24
C ARG A 233 5.88 -1.91 -34.15
N TYR A 234 5.27 -2.89 -33.49
CA TYR A 234 3.82 -2.91 -33.28
C TYR A 234 3.34 -1.71 -32.48
N VAL A 235 3.96 -1.45 -31.32
CA VAL A 235 3.64 -0.31 -30.46
C VAL A 235 3.86 1.01 -31.19
N TRP A 236 4.97 1.14 -31.94
CA TRP A 236 5.23 2.32 -32.77
C TRP A 236 4.11 2.56 -33.79
N ASN A 237 3.67 1.53 -34.52
CA ASN A 237 2.59 1.67 -35.49
C ASN A 237 1.26 2.08 -34.82
N VAL A 238 0.91 1.46 -33.68
CA VAL A 238 -0.27 1.84 -32.89
C VAL A 238 -0.19 3.30 -32.45
N MET A 239 0.96 3.73 -31.95
CA MET A 239 1.19 5.11 -31.57
C MET A 239 1.08 6.03 -32.79
N CYS A 240 1.72 5.71 -33.93
CA CYS A 240 1.66 6.50 -35.16
C CYS A 240 0.24 6.71 -35.70
N ASP A 241 -0.63 5.70 -35.68
CA ASP A 241 -2.03 5.86 -36.09
C ASP A 241 -2.78 6.83 -35.16
N GLN A 242 -2.49 6.77 -33.86
CA GLN A 242 -3.08 7.67 -32.86
C GLN A 242 -2.53 9.10 -32.95
N LEU A 243 -1.26 9.25 -33.36
CA LEU A 243 -0.55 10.51 -33.61
C LEU A 243 -1.07 11.23 -34.88
N ALA A 244 -1.31 10.47 -35.95
CA ALA A 244 -1.89 10.99 -37.18
C ALA A 244 -3.34 11.46 -36.98
N THR A 245 -4.11 10.74 -36.15
CA THR A 245 -5.48 11.12 -35.79
C THR A 245 -5.49 12.35 -34.86
N ALA A 246 -4.54 12.47 -33.92
CA ALA A 246 -4.42 13.63 -33.02
C ALA A 246 -3.96 14.93 -33.72
N ALA A 247 -3.22 14.84 -34.83
CA ALA A 247 -2.80 16.01 -35.60
C ALA A 247 -3.91 16.60 -36.48
N GLY A 248 -5.00 15.85 -36.72
CA GLY A 248 -6.11 16.25 -37.59
C GLY A 248 -7.30 16.89 -36.88
N GLU A 249 -7.46 16.68 -35.57
CA GLU A 249 -8.55 17.29 -34.79
C GLU A 249 -8.08 18.61 -34.18
N PRO A 250 -8.80 19.73 -34.40
CA PRO A 250 -8.56 20.93 -33.63
C PRO A 250 -8.96 20.60 -32.20
N VAL A 251 -7.97 20.36 -31.33
CA VAL A 251 -8.17 20.30 -29.88
C VAL A 251 -8.89 21.59 -29.51
N THR A 252 -10.20 21.51 -29.31
CA THR A 252 -10.96 22.57 -28.67
C THR A 252 -10.50 22.53 -27.23
N SER A 253 -9.40 23.24 -26.94
CA SER A 253 -8.88 23.37 -25.58
C SER A 253 -10.05 23.79 -24.72
N SER A 254 -10.48 22.90 -23.83
CA SER A 254 -11.56 23.22 -22.93
C SER A 254 -11.15 24.44 -22.10
N LEU A 255 -12.13 25.23 -21.66
CA LEU A 255 -11.86 26.29 -20.68
C LEU A 255 -11.40 25.69 -19.33
N ASP A 256 -11.64 24.40 -19.10
CA ASP A 256 -11.16 23.64 -17.94
C ASP A 256 -10.05 22.66 -18.35
N PRO A 257 -8.80 22.90 -17.92
CA PRO A 257 -7.67 22.02 -18.20
C PRO A 257 -7.86 20.56 -17.75
N ILE A 258 -8.67 20.29 -16.72
CA ILE A 258 -8.89 18.93 -16.20
C ILE A 258 -9.70 18.10 -17.19
N GLU A 259 -10.62 18.72 -17.94
CA GLU A 259 -11.43 18.05 -18.96
C GLU A 259 -10.57 17.58 -20.14
N ASP A 260 -9.55 18.37 -20.51
CA ASP A 260 -8.58 17.97 -21.53
C ASP A 260 -7.75 16.75 -21.08
N LEU A 261 -7.45 16.64 -19.77
CA LEU A 261 -6.78 15.46 -19.19
C LEU A 261 -7.70 14.23 -19.20
N ASP A 262 -8.96 14.39 -18.80
CA ASP A 262 -9.95 13.31 -18.82
C ASP A 262 -10.20 12.79 -20.26
N ALA A 263 -10.18 13.68 -21.25
CA ALA A 263 -10.28 13.31 -22.66
C ALA A 263 -9.07 12.48 -23.11
N LEU A 264 -7.85 12.87 -22.70
CA LEU A 264 -6.64 12.09 -22.97
C LEU A 264 -6.72 10.71 -22.31
N PHE A 265 -7.13 10.63 -21.05
CA PHE A 265 -7.27 9.36 -20.33
C PHE A 265 -8.32 8.45 -20.98
N SER A 266 -9.46 9.01 -21.40
CA SER A 266 -10.49 8.28 -22.15
C SER A 266 -9.96 7.72 -23.47
N LYS A 267 -9.11 8.48 -24.17
CA LYS A 267 -8.46 8.01 -25.40
C LYS A 267 -7.48 6.87 -25.13
N ILE A 268 -6.66 6.97 -24.07
CA ILE A 268 -5.75 5.91 -23.64
C ILE A 268 -6.52 4.63 -23.30
N LEU A 269 -7.62 4.74 -22.56
CA LEU A 269 -8.48 3.60 -22.21
C LEU A 269 -9.08 2.93 -23.44
N THR A 270 -9.50 3.72 -24.42
CA THR A 270 -10.00 3.21 -25.71
C THR A 270 -8.89 2.42 -26.43
N ILE A 271 -7.66 2.95 -26.48
CA ILE A 271 -6.51 2.26 -27.06
C ILE A 271 -6.24 0.93 -26.36
N CYS A 272 -6.18 0.91 -25.03
CA CYS A 272 -5.94 -0.32 -24.28
C CYS A 272 -7.07 -1.34 -24.53
N THR A 273 -8.33 -0.90 -24.53
CA THR A 273 -9.50 -1.75 -24.78
C THR A 273 -9.47 -2.38 -26.18
N ASP A 274 -9.09 -1.61 -27.19
CA ASP A 274 -9.06 -2.07 -28.58
C ASP A 274 -7.83 -2.94 -28.88
N GLN A 275 -6.65 -2.59 -28.34
CA GLN A 275 -5.39 -3.24 -28.69
C GLN A 275 -5.07 -4.46 -27.85
N PHE A 276 -5.51 -4.56 -26.58
CA PHE A 276 -5.22 -5.74 -25.75
C PHE A 276 -5.77 -7.05 -26.35
N PRO A 277 -7.00 -7.09 -26.90
CA PRO A 277 -7.51 -8.26 -27.62
C PRO A 277 -6.72 -8.58 -28.90
N VAL A 278 -6.25 -7.56 -29.61
CA VAL A 278 -5.42 -7.72 -30.82
C VAL A 278 -4.09 -8.35 -30.46
N ILE A 279 -3.42 -7.88 -29.40
CA ILE A 279 -2.16 -8.43 -28.89
C ILE A 279 -2.31 -9.93 -28.59
N ASP A 280 -3.39 -10.32 -27.92
CA ASP A 280 -3.66 -11.73 -27.61
C ASP A 280 -3.91 -12.61 -28.83
N SER A 281 -4.45 -12.01 -29.88
CA SER A 281 -4.73 -12.71 -31.13
C SER A 281 -3.50 -12.81 -32.03
N VAL A 282 -2.52 -11.93 -31.88
CA VAL A 282 -1.35 -11.84 -32.77
C VAL A 282 -0.12 -12.49 -32.15
N PHE A 283 0.09 -12.34 -30.84
CA PHE A 283 1.33 -12.75 -30.18
C PHE A 283 1.15 -14.02 -29.33
N PRO A 284 2.23 -14.81 -29.13
CA PRO A 284 2.23 -15.92 -28.19
C PRO A 284 2.04 -15.45 -26.74
N ALA A 285 1.37 -16.24 -25.90
CA ALA A 285 1.06 -15.90 -24.51
C ALA A 285 2.28 -15.39 -23.69
N VAL A 286 3.46 -15.96 -23.93
CA VAL A 286 4.72 -15.60 -23.25
C VAL A 286 5.19 -14.17 -23.59
N ALA A 287 4.73 -13.59 -24.70
CA ALA A 287 5.09 -12.24 -25.14
C ALA A 287 4.01 -11.19 -24.87
N CYS A 288 2.74 -11.60 -24.71
CA CYS A 288 1.61 -10.67 -24.57
C CYS A 288 1.78 -9.67 -23.42
N ALA A 289 2.14 -10.16 -22.22
CA ALA A 289 2.32 -9.31 -21.04
C ALA A 289 3.36 -8.20 -21.27
N SER A 290 4.53 -8.55 -21.79
CA SER A 290 5.60 -7.59 -22.08
C SER A 290 5.22 -6.58 -23.17
N ILE A 291 4.39 -6.96 -24.14
CA ILE A 291 3.93 -6.06 -25.20
C ILE A 291 2.87 -5.09 -24.67
N ARG A 292 1.95 -5.55 -23.81
CA ARG A 292 0.97 -4.68 -23.13
C ARG A 292 1.70 -3.67 -22.23
N GLU A 293 2.67 -4.13 -21.44
CA GLU A 293 3.53 -3.27 -20.61
C GLU A 293 4.23 -2.22 -21.47
N LEU A 294 4.87 -2.61 -22.57
CA LEU A 294 5.55 -1.68 -23.48
C LEU A 294 4.60 -0.65 -24.11
N LEU A 295 3.39 -1.07 -24.49
CA LEU A 295 2.36 -0.16 -25.02
C LEU A 295 1.96 0.88 -23.98
N VAL A 296 1.66 0.45 -22.76
CA VAL A 296 1.28 1.34 -21.65
C VAL A 296 2.44 2.26 -21.26
N GLU A 297 3.67 1.74 -21.20
CA GLU A 297 4.87 2.54 -20.93
C GLU A 297 5.01 3.69 -21.93
N ARG A 298 4.80 3.41 -23.22
CA ARG A 298 4.86 4.43 -24.28
C ARG A 298 3.69 5.39 -24.20
N LEU A 299 2.46 4.93 -23.92
CA LEU A 299 1.31 5.82 -23.72
C LEU A 299 1.51 6.78 -22.54
N PHE A 300 2.23 6.35 -21.50
CA PHE A 300 2.50 7.18 -20.33
C PHE A 300 3.68 8.15 -20.56
N ASN A 301 4.78 7.66 -21.14
CA ASN A 301 6.05 8.40 -21.19
C ASN A 301 6.42 9.01 -22.54
N ASP A 302 5.59 8.85 -23.59
CA ASP A 302 5.91 9.41 -24.90
C ASP A 302 6.11 10.95 -24.83
N PRO A 303 7.22 11.47 -25.39
CA PRO A 303 7.60 12.87 -25.22
C PRO A 303 6.68 13.86 -25.93
N ALA A 304 5.85 13.43 -26.88
CA ALA A 304 5.02 14.32 -27.65
C ALA A 304 3.53 14.21 -27.29
N PHE A 305 3.05 13.01 -26.94
CA PHE A 305 1.62 12.75 -26.73
C PHE A 305 1.32 11.90 -25.50
N GLY A 306 2.36 11.47 -24.78
CA GLY A 306 2.21 10.72 -23.55
C GLY A 306 1.67 11.58 -22.41
N VAL A 307 1.12 10.90 -21.40
CA VAL A 307 0.62 11.53 -20.18
C VAL A 307 1.68 12.45 -19.55
N LEU A 308 2.94 12.04 -19.54
CA LEU A 308 4.04 12.85 -19.00
C LEU A 308 4.19 14.20 -19.69
N SER A 309 4.20 14.21 -21.03
CA SER A 309 4.36 15.44 -21.82
C SER A 309 3.17 16.38 -21.61
N PHE A 310 1.97 15.81 -21.61
CA PHE A 310 0.75 16.55 -21.33
C PHE A 310 0.76 17.13 -19.91
N LEU A 311 1.07 16.33 -18.88
CA LEU A 311 1.19 16.79 -17.49
C LEU A 311 2.22 17.91 -17.35
N ASP A 312 3.36 17.79 -18.02
CA ASP A 312 4.40 18.81 -17.97
C ASP A 312 3.93 20.13 -18.61
N GLN A 313 3.23 20.08 -19.74
CA GLN A 313 2.65 21.26 -20.37
C GLN A 313 1.49 21.84 -19.53
N PHE A 314 0.63 20.99 -19.01
CA PHE A 314 -0.52 21.29 -18.17
C PHE A 314 -0.12 21.97 -16.86
N LEU A 315 0.91 21.47 -16.19
CA LEU A 315 1.43 22.04 -14.93
C LEU A 315 2.33 23.27 -15.14
N LYS A 316 2.87 23.50 -16.35
CA LYS A 316 3.67 24.69 -16.70
C LYS A 316 2.84 25.82 -17.30
N THR A 317 1.70 25.53 -17.93
CA THR A 317 0.92 26.54 -18.67
C THR A 317 -0.01 27.32 -17.75
N ARG A 318 0.50 28.45 -17.24
CA ARG A 318 -0.33 29.63 -16.96
C ARG A 318 -0.09 30.62 -18.11
N ARG A 319 -0.79 30.48 -19.24
CA ARG A 319 -0.77 31.52 -20.28
C ARG A 319 -2.18 31.77 -20.79
N TYR A 320 -2.59 33.04 -20.71
CA TYR A 320 -3.83 33.65 -21.19
C TYR A 320 -5.03 33.69 -20.24
N THR A 321 -4.83 34.26 -19.04
CA THR A 321 -5.89 35.06 -18.38
C THR A 321 -5.43 36.50 -18.15
N GLU A 322 -4.65 37.06 -19.07
CA GLU A 322 -4.53 38.51 -19.25
C GLU A 322 -5.02 38.84 -20.66
N SER A 323 -6.30 39.20 -20.76
CA SER A 323 -6.79 40.03 -21.86
C SER A 323 -6.46 41.51 -21.54
N PRO A 324 -6.28 42.37 -22.56
CA PRO A 324 -5.75 43.73 -22.38
C PRO A 324 -6.68 44.61 -21.53
N PRO A 325 -6.17 45.73 -20.98
CA PRO A 325 -6.90 46.52 -20.00
C PRO A 325 -7.98 47.31 -20.73
N ASP A 326 -9.22 46.84 -20.69
CA ASP A 326 -10.37 47.71 -20.91
C ASP A 326 -11.63 47.14 -20.26
N PHE A 327 -12.32 48.04 -19.55
CA PHE A 327 -13.59 47.90 -18.83
C PHE A 327 -13.58 47.23 -17.45
N ALA A 328 -13.56 48.13 -16.46
CA ALA A 328 -13.98 47.90 -15.09
C ALA A 328 -15.33 47.17 -15.02
N SER A 329 -15.32 45.97 -14.44
CA SER A 329 -16.45 45.46 -13.69
C SER A 329 -15.93 44.85 -12.39
N VAL A 330 -16.42 45.42 -11.29
CA VAL A 330 -16.11 45.02 -9.92
C VAL A 330 -16.90 43.74 -9.65
N SER A 331 -16.21 42.61 -9.69
CA SER A 331 -16.65 41.39 -9.02
C SER A 331 -15.44 40.70 -8.42
N SER A 332 -15.42 40.69 -7.10
CA SER A 332 -14.49 39.98 -6.22
C SER A 332 -14.29 38.53 -6.65
N SER A 333 -13.15 38.25 -7.29
CA SER A 333 -12.60 36.91 -7.40
C SER A 333 -11.16 36.97 -6.91
N THR A 334 -10.91 36.20 -5.85
CA THR A 334 -9.62 35.99 -5.20
C THR A 334 -8.54 35.69 -6.23
N SER A 335 -7.50 36.51 -6.32
CA SER A 335 -6.29 36.19 -7.07
C SER A 335 -5.66 34.92 -6.50
N SER A 336 -5.86 33.77 -7.13
CA SER A 336 -5.28 32.50 -6.70
C SER A 336 -3.76 32.59 -6.82
N SER A 337 -3.06 32.26 -5.72
CA SER A 337 -1.60 32.15 -5.75
C SER A 337 -1.20 31.04 -6.73
N PRO A 338 -0.10 31.22 -7.50
CA PRO A 338 0.32 30.25 -8.50
C PRO A 338 0.59 28.86 -7.90
N ASN A 339 1.04 28.81 -6.64
CA ASN A 339 1.26 27.57 -5.90
C ASN A 339 -0.04 26.83 -5.56
N ARG A 340 -1.12 27.55 -5.21
CA ARG A 340 -2.43 26.95 -4.93
C ARG A 340 -3.04 26.30 -6.18
N ASP A 341 -2.91 26.96 -7.32
CA ASP A 341 -3.39 26.40 -8.58
C ASP A 341 -2.58 25.16 -8.98
N TYR A 342 -1.25 25.22 -8.83
CA TYR A 342 -0.37 24.08 -9.09
C TYR A 342 -0.68 22.87 -8.19
N VAL A 343 -0.79 23.06 -6.87
CA VAL A 343 -1.12 21.99 -5.90
C VAL A 343 -2.47 21.36 -6.23
N ARG A 344 -3.51 22.17 -6.42
CA ARG A 344 -4.86 21.67 -6.75
C ARG A 344 -4.84 20.83 -8.03
N LEU A 345 -4.17 21.35 -9.06
CA LEU A 345 -4.12 20.73 -10.37
C LEU A 345 -3.33 19.43 -10.35
N LEU A 346 -2.23 19.37 -9.59
CA LEU A 346 -1.40 18.17 -9.42
C LEU A 346 -2.11 17.07 -8.61
N CYS A 347 -2.77 17.43 -7.50
CA CYS A 347 -3.56 16.46 -6.73
C CYS A 347 -4.71 15.89 -7.58
N SER A 348 -5.43 16.77 -8.29
CA SER A 348 -6.53 16.34 -9.16
C SER A 348 -6.04 15.42 -10.28
N SER A 349 -4.91 15.75 -10.93
CA SER A 349 -4.37 14.90 -11.99
C SER A 349 -3.84 13.56 -11.48
N TYR A 350 -3.29 13.52 -10.27
CA TYR A 350 -2.88 12.27 -9.63
C TYR A 350 -4.07 11.35 -9.34
N GLU A 351 -5.14 11.87 -8.74
CA GLU A 351 -6.35 11.08 -8.46
C GLU A 351 -6.96 10.50 -9.75
N ARG A 352 -7.03 11.32 -10.81
CA ARG A 352 -7.50 10.85 -12.12
C ARG A 352 -6.58 9.81 -12.74
N ALA A 353 -5.26 9.94 -12.57
CA ALA A 353 -4.31 8.93 -13.02
C ALA A 353 -4.43 7.61 -12.24
N CYS A 354 -4.76 7.65 -10.94
CA CYS A 354 -5.08 6.44 -10.17
C CYS A 354 -6.33 5.73 -10.70
N VAL A 355 -7.38 6.49 -11.07
CA VAL A 355 -8.59 5.93 -11.69
C VAL A 355 -8.25 5.28 -13.03
N LEU A 356 -7.47 5.97 -13.88
CA LEU A 356 -6.99 5.41 -15.15
C LEU A 356 -6.25 4.08 -14.95
N VAL A 357 -5.33 4.02 -13.99
CA VAL A 357 -4.58 2.79 -13.66
C VAL A 357 -5.52 1.66 -13.25
N ALA A 358 -6.47 1.93 -12.34
CA ALA A 358 -7.43 0.92 -11.89
C ALA A 358 -8.32 0.41 -13.04
N GLU A 359 -8.71 1.27 -13.98
CA GLU A 359 -9.49 0.88 -15.16
C GLU A 359 -8.66 0.04 -16.14
N ILE A 360 -7.36 0.34 -16.34
CA ILE A 360 -6.46 -0.50 -17.14
C ILE A 360 -6.31 -1.89 -16.51
N GLU A 361 -6.22 -1.97 -15.18
CA GLU A 361 -6.20 -3.25 -14.46
C GLU A 361 -7.48 -4.06 -14.67
N ASP A 362 -8.66 -3.43 -14.64
CA ASP A 362 -9.94 -4.10 -14.89
C ASP A 362 -10.04 -4.62 -16.34
N ILE A 363 -9.57 -3.83 -17.32
CA ILE A 363 -9.52 -4.24 -18.73
C ILE A 363 -8.68 -5.52 -18.88
N ASP A 364 -7.53 -5.60 -18.22
CA ASP A 364 -6.65 -6.76 -18.25
C ASP A 364 -7.28 -7.99 -17.55
N GLN A 365 -7.96 -7.77 -16.42
CA GLN A 365 -8.60 -8.81 -15.60
C GLN A 365 -9.90 -9.38 -16.20
N SER A 366 -10.64 -8.60 -16.98
CA SER A 366 -11.94 -8.96 -17.57
C SER A 366 -11.92 -10.25 -18.42
N LYS A 367 -10.73 -10.76 -18.75
CA LYS A 367 -10.51 -12.02 -19.48
C LYS A 367 -10.23 -13.25 -18.62
N ALA A 368 -9.74 -13.12 -17.38
CA ALA A 368 -9.46 -14.27 -16.51
C ALA A 368 -10.74 -15.04 -16.10
N ASN A 369 -11.92 -14.42 -16.25
CA ASN A 369 -13.22 -14.95 -15.82
C ASN A 369 -14.09 -15.56 -16.94
N LYS A 370 -13.57 -15.82 -18.15
CA LYS A 370 -14.27 -16.64 -19.15
C LYS A 370 -13.71 -18.07 -19.17
N PRO A 371 -14.22 -19.00 -18.35
CA PRO A 371 -13.95 -20.41 -18.55
C PRO A 371 -14.67 -20.87 -19.82
N ASP A 372 -13.91 -21.39 -20.77
CA ASP A 372 -14.44 -22.08 -21.95
C ASP A 372 -15.39 -23.20 -21.50
N ALA A 373 -16.68 -22.96 -21.67
CA ALA A 373 -17.66 -24.03 -21.72
C ALA A 373 -17.55 -24.68 -23.11
N VAL A 374 -17.02 -25.90 -23.19
CA VAL A 374 -17.62 -27.08 -23.87
C VAL A 374 -16.63 -28.27 -23.97
N SER A 375 -17.09 -29.38 -23.36
CA SER A 375 -16.88 -30.81 -23.68
C SER A 375 -15.74 -31.63 -23.07
N ASN A 376 -16.12 -32.34 -22.00
CA ASN A 376 -15.75 -33.69 -21.52
C ASN A 376 -14.99 -34.63 -22.47
N GLN A 377 -13.93 -35.30 -21.96
CA GLN A 377 -13.95 -36.75 -21.65
C GLN A 377 -12.74 -37.22 -20.81
N ASP A 378 -13.06 -38.11 -19.87
CA ASP A 378 -12.26 -38.93 -18.95
C ASP A 378 -10.77 -39.20 -19.24
N SER A 379 -9.92 -39.10 -18.22
CA SER A 379 -9.42 -40.30 -17.50
C SER A 379 -8.43 -39.94 -16.37
N SER A 380 -8.50 -40.74 -15.32
CA SER A 380 -7.81 -40.67 -14.04
C SER A 380 -6.28 -40.84 -14.12
N THR A 381 -5.55 -39.93 -13.47
CA THR A 381 -4.29 -40.25 -12.76
C THR A 381 -4.13 -39.29 -11.59
N VAL A 382 -3.97 -39.88 -10.40
CA VAL A 382 -3.60 -39.20 -9.15
C VAL A 382 -2.11 -38.89 -9.25
N ASP A 383 -1.74 -37.60 -9.29
CA ASP A 383 -0.40 -37.18 -8.91
C ASP A 383 -0.47 -35.85 -8.15
N ASP A 384 0.09 -35.89 -6.95
CA ASP A 384 0.16 -34.86 -5.93
C ASP A 384 1.39 -33.98 -6.22
N HIS A 385 1.18 -32.84 -6.87
CA HIS A 385 2.16 -31.77 -6.88
C HIS A 385 1.45 -30.41 -6.80
N LEU A 386 1.66 -29.73 -5.67
CA LEU A 386 1.29 -28.33 -5.42
C LEU A 386 1.78 -27.46 -6.57
N THR A 387 0.87 -27.14 -7.50
CA THR A 387 1.06 -26.11 -8.52
C THR A 387 0.16 -24.96 -8.13
N GLU A 388 0.74 -23.88 -7.60
CA GLU A 388 0.06 -22.61 -7.43
C GLU A 388 -0.60 -22.17 -8.76
N PRO A 389 -1.79 -21.55 -8.73
CA PRO A 389 -2.45 -21.12 -9.95
C PRO A 389 -1.64 -19.97 -10.60
N PRO A 390 -1.25 -20.09 -11.89
CA PRO A 390 -0.44 -19.07 -12.59
C PRO A 390 -1.11 -17.70 -12.73
N ALA A 391 -2.44 -17.60 -12.52
CA ALA A 391 -3.20 -16.37 -12.66
C ALA A 391 -2.93 -15.32 -11.56
N ALA A 392 -2.48 -15.73 -10.37
CA ALA A 392 -2.19 -14.78 -9.28
C ALA A 392 -0.94 -13.94 -9.58
N ASN A 393 0.09 -14.56 -10.17
CA ASN A 393 1.37 -13.91 -10.48
C ASN A 393 1.27 -12.90 -11.63
N GLU A 394 0.39 -13.15 -12.62
CA GLU A 394 0.20 -12.21 -13.75
C GLU A 394 -0.56 -10.95 -13.32
N ASN A 395 -1.57 -11.07 -12.45
CA ASN A 395 -2.31 -9.94 -11.91
C ASN A 395 -1.43 -9.05 -11.01
N GLU A 396 -0.57 -9.65 -10.17
CA GLU A 396 0.36 -8.89 -9.33
C GLU A 396 1.43 -8.16 -10.18
N ARG A 397 1.82 -8.76 -11.32
CA ARG A 397 2.79 -8.16 -12.24
C ARG A 397 2.28 -6.86 -12.87
N ILE A 398 1.08 -6.86 -13.45
CA ILE A 398 0.55 -5.66 -14.09
C ILE A 398 0.25 -4.54 -13.08
N HIS A 399 -0.30 -4.89 -11.91
CA HIS A 399 -0.53 -3.94 -10.83
C HIS A 399 0.79 -3.31 -10.34
N THR A 400 1.84 -4.11 -10.15
CA THR A 400 3.16 -3.60 -9.76
C THR A 400 3.76 -2.70 -10.83
N PHE A 401 3.63 -3.08 -12.10
CA PHE A 401 4.11 -2.30 -13.23
C PHE A 401 3.39 -0.94 -13.35
N LEU A 402 2.07 -0.91 -13.26
CA LEU A 402 1.29 0.33 -13.35
C LEU A 402 1.56 1.28 -12.18
N ASN A 403 1.73 0.74 -10.96
CA ASN A 403 2.17 1.54 -9.82
C ASN A 403 3.56 2.16 -10.04
N LEU A 404 4.49 1.43 -10.68
CA LEU A 404 5.80 1.97 -11.04
C LEU A 404 5.69 3.10 -12.09
N GLN A 405 4.81 2.96 -13.07
CA GLN A 405 4.54 4.03 -14.05
C GLN A 405 3.95 5.27 -13.39
N LEU A 406 2.98 5.11 -12.49
CA LEU A 406 2.43 6.22 -11.71
C LEU A 406 3.51 6.91 -10.87
N HIS A 407 4.39 6.12 -10.24
CA HIS A 407 5.52 6.65 -9.47
C HIS A 407 6.50 7.43 -10.34
N SER A 408 6.76 6.96 -11.57
CA SER A 408 7.62 7.63 -12.55
C SER A 408 7.03 8.97 -13.03
N LEU A 409 5.73 8.99 -13.38
CA LEU A 409 5.03 10.18 -13.86
C LEU A 409 5.09 11.34 -12.86
N PHE A 410 4.80 11.05 -11.59
CA PHE A 410 4.68 12.08 -10.55
C PHE A 410 5.95 12.27 -9.72
N GLY A 411 6.95 11.38 -9.87
CA GLY A 411 8.20 11.41 -9.11
C GLY A 411 8.93 12.75 -9.22
N ASN A 412 9.03 13.30 -10.44
CA ASN A 412 9.69 14.58 -10.71
C ASN A 412 8.95 15.80 -10.11
N HIS A 413 7.69 15.63 -9.70
CA HIS A 413 6.88 16.70 -9.13
C HIS A 413 6.85 16.70 -7.60
N ARG A 414 7.35 15.65 -6.92
CA ARG A 414 7.23 15.51 -5.46
C ARG A 414 7.97 16.59 -4.68
N ASP A 415 9.21 16.91 -5.05
CA ASP A 415 9.99 17.96 -4.38
C ASP A 415 9.35 19.35 -4.58
N LYS A 416 8.88 19.62 -5.80
CA LYS A 416 8.20 20.87 -6.13
C LYS A 416 6.85 20.98 -5.41
N TYR A 417 6.12 19.87 -5.29
CA TYR A 417 4.89 19.78 -4.52
C TYR A 417 5.14 20.07 -3.05
N LEU A 418 6.13 19.42 -2.43
CA LEU A 418 6.52 19.65 -1.04
C LEU A 418 6.76 21.14 -0.77
N GLN A 419 7.57 21.79 -1.60
CA GLN A 419 7.86 23.21 -1.44
C GLN A 419 6.63 24.09 -1.65
N ALA A 420 5.84 23.84 -2.70
CA ALA A 420 4.65 24.62 -3.02
C ALA A 420 3.56 24.50 -1.94
N GLU A 421 3.39 23.31 -1.36
CA GLU A 421 2.44 23.03 -0.28
C GLU A 421 2.87 23.75 1.01
N LEU A 422 4.17 23.72 1.37
CA LEU A 422 4.70 24.45 2.51
C LEU A 422 4.59 25.98 2.35
N ASP A 423 4.87 26.50 1.15
CA ASP A 423 4.71 27.93 0.85
C ASP A 423 3.23 28.33 0.97
N LEU A 424 2.31 27.50 0.47
CA LEU A 424 0.87 27.74 0.57
C LEU A 424 0.41 27.73 2.05
N LEU A 425 0.89 26.77 2.84
CA LEU A 425 0.61 26.67 4.26
C LEU A 425 1.07 27.94 5.00
N GLN A 426 2.31 28.38 4.75
CA GLN A 426 2.86 29.59 5.36
C GLN A 426 2.11 30.86 4.94
N ASP A 427 1.71 30.96 3.67
CA ASP A 427 0.92 32.09 3.18
C ASP A 427 -0.48 32.13 3.82
N GLN A 428 -1.10 30.96 4.02
CA GLN A 428 -2.39 30.86 4.73
C GLN A 428 -2.26 31.27 6.20
N PHE A 429 -1.22 30.78 6.91
CA PHE A 429 -0.94 31.19 8.29
C PHE A 429 -0.66 32.70 8.40
N LYS A 430 0.11 33.28 7.47
CA LYS A 430 0.32 34.73 7.39
C LYS A 430 -0.98 35.50 7.12
N GLY A 431 -1.87 34.95 6.30
CA GLY A 431 -3.20 35.50 6.05
C GLY A 431 -4.07 35.54 7.31
N ILE A 432 -4.03 34.45 8.10
CA ILE A 432 -4.76 34.36 9.37
C ILE A 432 -4.22 35.39 10.36
N ILE A 433 -2.91 35.45 10.60
CA ILE A 433 -2.33 36.42 11.56
C ILE A 433 -2.53 37.87 11.10
N ALA A 434 -2.48 38.16 9.79
CA ALA A 434 -2.75 39.50 9.27
C ALA A 434 -4.22 39.91 9.40
N SER A 435 -5.15 38.95 9.49
CA SER A 435 -6.56 39.22 9.76
C SER A 435 -6.82 39.60 11.23
N VAL A 436 -5.89 39.27 12.12
CA VAL A 436 -5.94 39.61 13.54
C VAL A 436 -5.42 41.03 13.76
N SER A 437 -6.24 41.90 14.36
CA SER A 437 -5.84 43.25 14.74
C SER A 437 -5.37 43.30 16.19
N PHE A 438 -4.06 43.41 16.39
CA PHE A 438 -3.48 43.58 17.73
C PHE A 438 -3.66 45.02 18.23
N PRO A 439 -4.13 45.23 19.47
CA PRO A 439 -4.35 46.56 20.02
C PRO A 439 -3.03 47.29 20.33
N GLN A 440 -2.94 48.59 20.01
CA GLN A 440 -1.74 49.40 20.30
C GLN A 440 -1.69 49.83 21.77
N PRO A 441 -0.50 49.82 22.42
CA PRO A 441 -0.39 50.17 23.84
C PRO A 441 -0.62 51.67 24.09
N PRO A 442 -1.31 52.05 25.20
CA PRO A 442 -1.51 53.45 25.55
C PRO A 442 -0.18 54.15 25.88
N VAL A 443 0.04 55.33 25.28
CA VAL A 443 1.29 56.08 25.37
C VAL A 443 1.46 56.71 26.76
N SER A 444 2.27 56.14 27.63
CA SER A 444 2.61 56.75 28.92
C SER A 444 3.65 57.88 28.74
N SER A 445 3.27 59.14 29.01
CA SER A 445 4.16 60.30 28.99
C SER A 445 5.18 60.24 30.14
N ARG A 446 6.36 59.67 29.91
CA ARG A 446 7.48 59.75 30.88
C ARG A 446 8.12 61.14 30.86
N SER A 447 8.05 61.85 31.98
CA SER A 447 8.81 63.08 32.23
C SER A 447 10.31 62.79 32.25
N LYS A 448 11.07 63.63 31.53
CA LYS A 448 12.54 63.66 31.42
C LYS A 448 13.27 63.50 32.76
N GLY A 449 14.25 62.60 32.78
CA GLY A 449 15.38 62.58 33.71
C GLY A 449 16.48 61.69 33.13
N GLY A 450 17.45 62.30 32.43
CA GLY A 450 18.51 61.58 31.73
C GLY A 450 19.64 61.09 32.64
N VAL A 451 20.38 60.08 32.19
CA VAL A 451 21.78 60.18 31.73
C VAL A 451 22.19 58.83 31.13
N SER A 452 22.84 58.93 29.97
CA SER A 452 23.29 57.88 29.06
C SER A 452 24.35 56.94 29.63
N LYS A 453 24.38 55.69 29.14
CA LYS A 453 25.58 55.11 28.49
C LYS A 453 25.23 53.92 27.59
N THR A 454 25.84 54.00 26.42
CA THR A 454 25.79 53.21 25.19
C THR A 454 26.43 51.82 25.30
N LYS A 455 25.91 50.85 24.53
CA LYS A 455 26.76 50.04 23.64
C LYS A 455 25.96 49.42 22.48
N THR A 456 26.28 49.91 21.29
CA THR A 456 25.88 49.45 19.95
C THR A 456 26.71 48.24 19.54
N VAL A 457 26.15 47.29 18.78
CA VAL A 457 26.72 46.83 17.49
C VAL A 457 25.56 46.43 16.56
N ALA A 458 25.62 46.95 15.33
CA ALA A 458 24.64 46.83 14.26
C ALA A 458 24.97 45.66 13.32
N THR A 459 24.02 45.26 12.48
CA THR A 459 24.29 44.88 11.08
C THR A 459 23.12 45.31 10.20
N THR A 460 23.50 45.72 9.00
CA THR A 460 22.87 46.64 8.05
C THR A 460 22.19 45.89 6.92
N THR A 461 21.05 46.37 6.39
CA THR A 461 20.80 46.50 4.93
C THR A 461 19.48 47.25 4.67
N VAL A 462 19.58 48.52 4.25
CA VAL A 462 19.25 49.07 2.89
C VAL A 462 17.74 49.21 2.63
N THR A 463 17.28 50.47 2.71
CA THR A 463 15.94 50.94 2.34
C THR A 463 16.07 51.92 1.17
N ILE A 464 15.29 51.71 0.11
CA ILE A 464 15.03 52.69 -0.96
C ILE A 464 13.55 53.06 -0.92
N THR A 465 13.31 54.30 -0.49
CA THR A 465 12.24 55.25 -0.85
C THR A 465 10.92 54.77 -1.46
N SER A 466 9.79 55.12 -0.83
CA SER A 466 8.82 56.06 -1.42
C SER A 466 7.76 56.51 -0.41
N SER A 467 7.42 57.79 -0.51
CA SER A 467 6.52 58.59 0.32
C SER A 467 5.03 58.33 -0.01
N PRO A 468 4.10 58.54 0.93
CA PRO A 468 2.73 58.92 0.58
C PRO A 468 2.47 60.40 0.86
N SER A 469 1.95 61.06 -0.17
CA SER A 469 1.38 62.39 -0.19
C SER A 469 0.04 62.45 0.54
N GLN A 470 -0.13 63.51 1.32
CA GLN A 470 -1.37 63.94 1.98
C GLN A 470 -2.45 64.34 0.97
N SER A 471 -3.71 64.18 1.37
CA SER A 471 -4.81 65.06 0.95
C SER A 471 -5.90 65.04 2.02
N ALA A 472 -6.05 66.19 2.68
CA ALA A 472 -7.09 66.50 3.66
C ALA A 472 -8.28 67.19 2.99
N SER A 473 -9.45 67.08 3.61
CA SER A 473 -10.54 68.07 3.75
C SER A 473 -11.82 67.33 4.17
N SER A 474 -12.74 67.80 5.01
CA SER A 474 -12.90 68.98 5.86
C SER A 474 -14.21 68.76 6.65
N ILE A 475 -14.38 69.38 7.82
CA ILE A 475 -15.51 70.24 8.22
C ILE A 475 -15.49 70.44 9.75
N GLN A 476 -15.35 71.70 10.14
CA GLN A 476 -15.52 72.23 11.50
C GLN A 476 -17.01 72.32 11.87
N LEU A 477 -17.32 72.29 13.17
CA LEU A 477 -18.32 73.19 13.76
C LEU A 477 -17.92 73.57 15.20
N VAL A 478 -18.15 74.85 15.48
CA VAL A 478 -17.78 75.67 16.63
C VAL A 478 -18.75 75.52 17.81
N SER A 479 -18.28 75.73 19.04
CA SER A 479 -18.95 76.53 20.08
C SER A 479 -18.03 76.85 21.25
N SER A 480 -18.03 78.12 21.66
CA SER A 480 -17.26 78.70 22.76
C SER A 480 -18.14 78.93 23.98
N ALA A 481 -17.64 78.66 25.19
CA ALA A 481 -18.04 79.38 26.40
C ALA A 481 -16.95 79.27 27.48
N SER A 482 -16.48 80.42 27.97
CA SER A 482 -15.55 80.57 29.09
C SER A 482 -16.32 80.71 30.40
N THR A 483 -15.92 80.02 31.47
CA THR A 483 -15.94 80.55 32.86
C THR A 483 -14.94 79.81 33.77
N THR A 484 -13.97 80.58 34.28
CA THR A 484 -13.29 80.53 35.60
C THR A 484 -13.13 79.21 36.38
N SER A 485 -11.86 78.76 36.47
CA SER A 485 -11.11 78.25 37.65
C SER A 485 -11.77 77.32 38.67
N ILE A 486 -11.25 76.08 38.80
CA ILE A 486 -10.35 75.57 39.86
C ILE A 486 -9.88 74.16 39.41
N SER A 487 -8.65 73.77 39.74
CA SER A 487 -7.88 72.57 39.35
C SER A 487 -8.65 71.24 39.13
N SER A 488 -8.84 70.83 37.87
CA SER A 488 -9.46 69.54 37.47
C SER A 488 -8.60 68.66 36.53
N SER A 489 -7.38 69.10 36.18
CA SER A 489 -6.59 68.52 35.07
C SER A 489 -5.88 67.19 35.37
N ASN A 490 -5.85 66.73 36.63
CA ASN A 490 -5.28 65.41 36.97
C ASN A 490 -6.36 64.30 36.95
N LEU A 491 -7.58 64.59 37.40
CA LEU A 491 -8.64 63.58 37.51
C LEU A 491 -9.18 63.15 36.12
N GLU A 492 -9.33 64.08 35.17
CA GLU A 492 -9.74 63.74 33.80
C GLU A 492 -8.66 62.95 33.03
N LYS A 493 -7.38 63.20 33.31
CA LYS A 493 -6.26 62.43 32.74
C LYS A 493 -6.19 61.01 33.33
N ASP A 494 -6.38 60.88 34.63
CA ASP A 494 -6.38 59.57 35.32
C ASP A 494 -7.57 58.71 34.89
N ILE A 495 -8.77 59.30 34.70
CA ILE A 495 -9.96 58.59 34.19
C ILE A 495 -9.78 58.16 32.72
N SER A 496 -9.30 59.07 31.86
CA SER A 496 -9.07 58.75 30.43
C SER A 496 -8.00 57.67 30.23
N GLN A 497 -6.98 57.64 31.09
CA GLN A 497 -5.91 56.64 31.08
C GLN A 497 -6.39 55.27 31.59
N LEU A 498 -7.31 55.26 32.57
CA LEU A 498 -7.93 54.03 33.09
C LEU A 498 -8.91 53.43 32.06
N GLU A 499 -9.72 54.25 31.40
CA GLU A 499 -10.61 53.81 30.30
C GLU A 499 -9.82 53.27 29.11
N SER A 500 -8.73 53.93 28.71
CA SER A 500 -7.85 53.45 27.63
C SER A 500 -7.15 52.12 27.99
N SER A 501 -6.83 51.92 29.28
CA SER A 501 -6.25 50.65 29.76
C SER A 501 -7.29 49.54 29.78
N LEU A 502 -8.54 49.83 30.15
CA LEU A 502 -9.62 48.84 30.22
C LEU A 502 -9.98 48.33 28.81
N VAL A 503 -10.15 49.25 27.84
CA VAL A 503 -10.46 48.91 26.44
C VAL A 503 -9.34 48.09 25.80
N PHE A 504 -8.08 48.37 26.15
CA PHE A 504 -6.93 47.57 25.72
C PHE A 504 -7.01 46.12 26.21
N PHE A 505 -7.32 45.91 27.49
CA PHE A 505 -7.45 44.57 28.05
C PHE A 505 -8.69 43.81 27.56
N GLU A 506 -9.81 44.51 27.34
CA GLU A 506 -11.03 43.91 26.80
C GLU A 506 -10.82 43.43 25.35
N THR A 507 -10.04 44.18 24.57
CA THR A 507 -9.67 43.79 23.19
C THR A 507 -8.70 42.60 23.18
N LEU A 508 -7.70 42.57 24.07
CA LEU A 508 -6.80 41.42 24.22
C LEU A 508 -7.52 40.16 24.72
N GLN A 509 -8.47 40.34 25.64
CA GLN A 509 -9.30 39.24 26.15
C GLN A 509 -10.18 38.67 25.03
N ALA A 510 -10.83 39.51 24.23
CA ALA A 510 -11.62 39.07 23.09
C ALA A 510 -10.77 38.26 22.10
N LEU A 511 -9.50 38.63 21.89
CA LEU A 511 -8.59 37.90 21.01
C LEU A 511 -8.13 36.55 21.60
N ALA A 512 -7.81 36.50 22.89
CA ALA A 512 -7.46 35.24 23.55
C ALA A 512 -8.65 34.27 23.64
N GLU A 513 -9.86 34.81 23.77
CA GLU A 513 -11.12 34.05 23.79
C GLU A 513 -11.64 33.71 22.39
N ASP A 514 -11.04 34.23 21.32
CA ASP A 514 -11.41 33.91 19.94
C ASP A 514 -11.09 32.43 19.63
N GLU A 515 -12.12 31.62 19.42
CA GLU A 515 -12.00 30.22 19.00
C GLU A 515 -11.82 30.10 17.48
N ASP A 516 -12.33 31.06 16.71
CA ASP A 516 -12.37 30.99 15.25
C ASP A 516 -10.95 31.05 14.67
N VAL A 517 -10.05 31.80 15.29
CA VAL A 517 -8.63 31.86 14.86
C VAL A 517 -7.95 30.52 15.07
N ALA A 518 -8.11 29.90 16.25
CA ALA A 518 -7.51 28.60 16.55
C ALA A 518 -8.04 27.50 15.63
N ILE A 519 -9.36 27.48 15.40
CA ILE A 519 -10.01 26.53 14.49
C ILE A 519 -9.48 26.71 13.06
N LYS A 520 -9.36 27.94 12.56
CA LYS A 520 -8.80 28.19 11.21
C LYS A 520 -7.37 27.66 11.05
N TYR A 521 -6.52 27.82 12.06
CA TYR A 521 -5.17 27.25 12.02
C TYR A 521 -5.20 25.72 11.98
N GLY A 522 -6.06 25.08 12.79
CA GLY A 522 -6.23 23.62 12.79
C GLY A 522 -6.83 23.08 11.49
N GLU A 523 -7.83 23.75 10.92
CA GLU A 523 -8.43 23.40 9.62
C GLU A 523 -7.38 23.43 8.50
N VAL A 524 -6.58 24.50 8.43
CA VAL A 524 -5.52 24.62 7.41
C VAL A 524 -4.45 23.53 7.58
N LEU A 525 -4.07 23.20 8.82
CA LEU A 525 -3.12 22.12 9.09
C LEU A 525 -3.67 20.76 8.63
N ASN A 526 -4.91 20.44 9.00
CA ASN A 526 -5.56 19.17 8.63
C ASN A 526 -5.77 19.09 7.11
N GLU A 527 -6.16 20.18 6.44
CA GLU A 527 -6.34 20.21 4.99
C GLU A 527 -5.02 19.94 4.23
N THR A 528 -3.89 20.43 4.74
CA THR A 528 -2.55 20.13 4.20
C THR A 528 -2.13 18.68 4.47
N ILE A 529 -2.45 18.15 5.65
CA ILE A 529 -2.18 16.75 6.00
C ILE A 529 -2.99 15.80 5.11
N ASP A 530 -4.28 16.07 4.91
CA ASP A 530 -5.16 15.25 4.06
C ASP A 530 -4.67 15.22 2.61
N ARG A 531 -4.18 16.37 2.08
CA ARG A 531 -3.60 16.43 0.73
C ARG A 531 -2.26 15.71 0.60
N CYS A 532 -1.46 15.64 1.68
CA CYS A 532 -0.15 14.98 1.69
C CYS A 532 -0.25 13.52 1.23
N ASP A 533 -1.32 12.82 1.64
CA ASP A 533 -1.54 11.40 1.34
C ASP A 533 -1.92 11.12 -0.13
N ILE A 534 -2.23 12.15 -0.92
CA ILE A 534 -2.54 11.98 -2.34
C ILE A 534 -1.23 11.70 -3.11
N VAL A 535 -0.31 12.67 -3.15
CA VAL A 535 0.90 12.58 -4.00
C VAL A 535 2.06 11.88 -3.30
N LEU A 536 2.10 11.88 -1.97
CA LEU A 536 3.24 11.40 -1.17
C LEU A 536 2.99 10.07 -0.43
N LYS A 537 1.87 9.36 -0.67
CA LYS A 537 1.45 8.14 0.05
C LYS A 537 2.56 7.11 0.32
N SER A 538 3.48 6.93 -0.63
CA SER A 538 4.60 5.96 -0.55
C SER A 538 5.97 6.62 -0.62
N SER A 539 6.06 7.92 -0.34
CA SER A 539 7.29 8.71 -0.41
C SER A 539 7.80 9.02 0.99
N GLU A 540 9.12 8.95 1.17
CA GLU A 540 9.80 9.38 2.40
C GLU A 540 9.52 10.86 2.73
N LEU A 541 9.21 11.68 1.71
CA LEU A 541 8.87 13.09 1.85
C LEU A 541 7.55 13.33 2.59
N ARG A 542 6.69 12.31 2.71
CA ARG A 542 5.43 12.40 3.48
C ARG A 542 5.69 12.76 4.93
N GLY A 543 6.64 12.05 5.56
CA GLY A 543 7.03 12.30 6.95
C GLY A 543 7.57 13.71 7.12
N GLU A 544 8.46 14.12 6.20
CA GLU A 544 9.06 15.46 6.21
C GLU A 544 8.01 16.59 6.04
N LEU A 545 7.01 16.42 5.16
CA LEU A 545 5.95 17.40 4.97
C LEU A 545 5.11 17.57 6.25
N ILE A 546 4.68 16.46 6.86
CA ILE A 546 3.86 16.50 8.08
C ILE A 546 4.65 17.18 9.22
N THR A 547 5.94 16.84 9.39
CA THR A 547 6.80 17.48 10.39
C THR A 547 6.95 18.98 10.13
N LYS A 548 7.23 19.38 8.89
CA LYS A 548 7.38 20.79 8.52
C LYS A 548 6.07 21.57 8.63
N ALA A 549 4.95 20.93 8.36
CA ALA A 549 3.63 21.52 8.53
C ALA A 549 3.32 21.79 10.01
N PHE A 550 3.53 20.79 10.87
CA PHE A 550 3.32 20.95 12.31
C PHE A 550 4.30 21.95 12.94
N THR A 551 5.58 21.90 12.60
CA THR A 551 6.56 22.88 13.11
C THR A 551 6.25 24.31 12.64
N SER A 552 5.72 24.50 11.44
CA SER A 552 5.23 25.80 10.95
C SER A 552 3.97 26.26 11.71
N PHE A 553 3.05 25.34 12.03
CA PHE A 553 1.90 25.62 12.88
C PHE A 553 2.33 26.06 14.28
N VAL A 554 3.27 25.34 14.92
CA VAL A 554 3.82 25.71 16.24
C VAL A 554 4.50 27.08 16.20
N ALA A 555 5.24 27.40 15.13
CA ALA A 555 5.86 28.71 14.98
C ALA A 555 4.84 29.84 14.81
N SER A 556 3.82 29.67 13.96
CA SER A 556 2.85 30.75 13.70
C SER A 556 1.78 30.86 14.80
N PHE A 557 1.17 29.75 15.21
CA PHE A 557 0.14 29.78 16.26
C PHE A 557 0.76 29.92 17.66
N GLY A 558 1.78 29.12 17.98
CA GLY A 558 2.41 29.12 19.29
C GLY A 558 3.32 30.33 19.54
N ASP A 559 4.38 30.46 18.73
CA ASP A 559 5.39 31.51 18.95
C ASP A 559 4.89 32.92 18.53
N GLU A 560 4.21 33.08 17.39
CA GLU A 560 3.74 34.39 16.92
C GLU A 560 2.38 34.77 17.55
N TYR A 561 1.32 33.99 17.35
CA TYR A 561 -0.02 34.38 17.83
C TYR A 561 -0.13 34.39 19.37
N LEU A 562 0.15 33.26 20.03
CA LEU A 562 0.07 33.21 21.51
C LEU A 562 1.20 34.02 22.17
N GLY A 563 2.39 34.03 21.57
CA GLY A 563 3.53 34.80 22.05
C GLY A 563 3.29 36.32 22.03
N GLU A 564 2.73 36.87 20.95
CA GLU A 564 2.40 38.30 20.87
C GLU A 564 1.32 38.70 21.89
N ILE A 565 0.28 37.87 22.09
CA ILE A 565 -0.75 38.14 23.12
C ILE A 565 -0.13 38.20 24.54
N LEU A 566 0.83 37.31 24.83
CA LEU A 566 1.56 37.30 26.11
C LEU A 566 2.52 38.49 26.24
N GLN A 567 3.15 38.93 25.15
CA GLN A 567 4.10 40.05 25.15
C GLN A 567 3.39 41.40 25.34
N GLU A 568 2.19 41.56 24.78
CA GLU A 568 1.38 42.78 24.90
C GLU A 568 0.72 42.92 26.29
N GLN A 569 0.73 41.85 27.11
CA GLN A 569 0.16 41.79 28.46
C GLN A 569 0.98 42.62 29.48
N ARG A 570 0.97 43.96 29.35
CA ARG A 570 1.65 44.88 30.29
C ARG A 570 0.89 44.99 31.61
N ILE A 571 1.57 44.70 32.72
CA ILE A 571 0.98 44.75 34.07
C ILE A 571 0.97 46.19 34.61
N THR A 572 -0.23 46.73 34.82
CA THR A 572 -0.50 47.98 35.56
C THR A 572 -0.99 47.68 37.00
N PRO A 573 -0.87 48.62 37.95
CA PRO A 573 -1.22 48.39 39.35
C PRO A 573 -2.68 48.00 39.62
N ASP A 574 -3.62 48.35 38.74
CA ASP A 574 -5.06 48.06 38.89
C ASP A 574 -5.52 46.79 38.11
N SER A 575 -4.62 46.10 37.42
CA SER A 575 -4.90 45.01 36.47
C SER A 575 -4.67 43.53 36.92
N PRO A 576 -4.28 43.18 38.17
CA PRO A 576 -4.04 41.77 38.54
C PRO A 576 -5.16 40.78 38.19
N MET A 577 -6.43 41.17 38.36
CA MET A 577 -7.58 40.32 38.05
C MET A 577 -7.72 40.07 36.53
N GLN A 578 -7.48 41.11 35.74
CA GLN A 578 -7.54 41.04 34.28
C GLN A 578 -6.41 40.17 33.70
N PHE A 579 -5.24 40.20 34.34
CA PHE A 579 -4.13 39.29 34.03
C PHE A 579 -4.56 37.83 34.17
N PHE A 580 -5.13 37.45 35.32
CA PHE A 580 -5.52 36.05 35.56
C PHE A 580 -6.62 35.57 34.61
N ILE A 581 -7.59 36.42 34.26
CA ILE A 581 -8.65 36.08 33.30
C ILE A 581 -8.04 35.83 31.90
N LEU A 582 -7.14 36.72 31.45
CA LEU A 582 -6.47 36.55 30.17
C LEU A 582 -5.57 35.30 30.15
N THR A 583 -4.85 35.03 31.24
CA THR A 583 -4.05 33.80 31.39
C THR A 583 -4.94 32.55 31.37
N GLU A 584 -6.14 32.57 31.95
CA GLU A 584 -7.08 31.45 31.86
C GLU A 584 -7.51 31.16 30.42
N ALA A 585 -7.80 32.21 29.65
CA ALA A 585 -8.14 32.09 28.23
C ALA A 585 -6.98 31.53 27.40
N LEU A 586 -5.76 32.03 27.62
CA LEU A 586 -4.55 31.57 26.94
C LEU A 586 -4.22 30.10 27.23
N LEU A 587 -4.38 29.64 28.47
CA LEU A 587 -4.15 28.23 28.82
C LEU A 587 -5.06 27.29 28.03
N LYS A 588 -6.32 27.68 27.77
CA LYS A 588 -7.21 26.89 26.90
C LYS A 588 -6.70 26.78 25.46
N ARG A 589 -5.99 27.81 24.96
CA ARG A 589 -5.41 27.80 23.61
C ARG A 589 -4.11 27.01 23.55
N ILE A 590 -3.38 26.95 24.66
CA ILE A 590 -2.25 26.02 24.82
C ILE A 590 -2.76 24.57 24.83
N ASP A 591 -3.85 24.28 25.57
CA ASP A 591 -4.48 22.95 25.54
C ASP A 591 -4.87 22.54 24.10
N PHE A 592 -5.39 23.47 23.29
CA PHE A 592 -5.69 23.21 21.87
C PHE A 592 -4.45 22.84 21.04
N LEU A 593 -3.29 23.45 21.30
CA LEU A 593 -2.04 23.10 20.62
C LEU A 593 -1.65 21.64 20.91
N ASP A 594 -1.78 21.22 22.17
CA ASP A 594 -1.53 19.83 22.57
C ASP A 594 -2.54 18.86 21.96
N ASP A 595 -3.83 19.21 21.95
CA ASP A 595 -4.87 18.41 21.32
C ASP A 595 -4.61 18.20 19.82
N GLN A 596 -4.13 19.23 19.09
CA GLN A 596 -3.77 19.09 17.67
C GLN A 596 -2.57 18.15 17.45
N PHE A 597 -1.59 18.15 18.36
CA PHE A 597 -0.46 17.22 18.27
C PHE A 597 -0.90 15.77 18.45
N GLU A 598 -1.69 15.49 19.50
CA GLU A 598 -2.15 14.13 19.80
C GLU A 598 -3.16 13.60 18.77
N ALA A 599 -4.06 14.46 18.29
CA ALA A 599 -5.11 14.04 17.36
C ALA A 599 -4.61 13.90 15.91
N SER A 600 -3.78 14.83 15.43
CA SER A 600 -3.42 14.92 14.01
C SER A 600 -2.01 14.42 13.68
N ILE A 601 -1.06 14.44 14.62
CA ILE A 601 0.36 14.14 14.33
C ILE A 601 0.80 12.77 14.86
N THR A 602 0.53 12.47 16.14
CA THR A 602 0.88 11.19 16.77
C THR A 602 0.48 9.96 15.95
N PRO A 603 -0.77 9.82 15.45
CA PRO A 603 -1.17 8.63 14.69
C PRO A 603 -0.52 8.52 13.31
N LEU A 604 -0.06 9.63 12.71
CA LEU A 604 0.47 9.64 11.34
C LEU A 604 1.99 9.44 11.27
N GLN A 605 2.68 9.60 12.41
CA GLN A 605 4.14 9.52 12.53
C GLN A 605 4.63 8.39 13.47
N GLU A 606 3.74 7.49 13.91
CA GLU A 606 4.10 6.37 14.80
C GLU A 606 5.23 5.49 14.23
N ASP A 607 5.20 5.27 12.91
CA ASP A 607 6.22 4.49 12.19
C ASP A 607 7.53 5.27 11.91
N LEU A 608 7.57 6.58 12.21
CA LEU A 608 8.67 7.50 11.90
C LEU A 608 9.19 8.19 13.19
N PRO A 609 9.95 7.47 14.05
CA PRO A 609 10.31 7.94 15.38
C PRO A 609 11.17 9.21 15.38
N THR A 610 12.02 9.41 14.37
CA THR A 610 12.85 10.62 14.25
C THR A 610 12.00 11.86 13.98
N GLU A 611 11.04 11.75 13.06
CA GLU A 611 10.13 12.85 12.69
C GLU A 611 9.22 13.23 13.86
N LEU A 612 8.67 12.22 14.55
CA LEU A 612 7.87 12.42 15.76
C LEU A 612 8.68 13.14 16.86
N THR A 613 9.95 12.77 17.04
CA THR A 613 10.85 13.43 18.01
C THR A 613 11.04 14.91 17.66
N ILE A 614 11.21 15.26 16.38
CA ILE A 614 11.36 16.65 15.94
C ILE A 614 10.09 17.45 16.24
N CYS A 615 8.91 16.89 15.97
CA CYS A 615 7.63 17.52 16.31
C CYS A 615 7.50 17.74 17.82
N GLN A 616 7.83 16.73 18.62
CA GLN A 616 7.77 16.80 20.08
C GLN A 616 8.75 17.84 20.64
N GLU A 617 9.99 17.89 20.14
CA GLU A 617 10.99 18.89 20.53
C GLU A 617 10.55 20.32 20.17
N SER A 618 9.95 20.51 18.99
CA SER A 618 9.39 21.80 18.57
C SER A 618 8.25 22.24 19.48
N LYS A 619 7.31 21.34 19.77
CA LYS A 619 6.21 21.55 20.72
C LYS A 619 6.75 21.97 22.09
N GLN A 620 7.64 21.15 22.66
CA GLN A 620 8.23 21.39 23.98
C GLN A 620 8.97 22.74 24.04
N LYS A 621 9.71 23.08 22.98
CA LYS A 621 10.44 24.34 22.91
C LYS A 621 9.50 25.54 22.91
N CYS A 622 8.38 25.48 22.20
CA CYS A 622 7.36 26.53 22.22
C CYS A 622 6.68 26.63 23.59
N LEU A 623 6.23 25.50 24.14
CA LEU A 623 5.59 25.43 25.47
C LEU A 623 6.50 25.99 26.57
N ASN A 624 7.79 25.64 26.58
CA ASN A 624 8.76 26.17 27.54
C ASN A 624 8.91 27.70 27.44
N LYS A 625 8.83 28.28 26.23
CA LYS A 625 8.86 29.75 26.06
C LYS A 625 7.60 30.39 26.60
N LEU A 626 6.43 29.84 26.27
CA LEU A 626 5.13 30.32 26.76
C LEU A 626 5.05 30.23 28.29
N GLU A 627 5.49 29.11 28.87
CA GLU A 627 5.55 28.90 30.32
C GLU A 627 6.49 29.92 30.99
N SER A 628 7.68 30.16 30.43
CA SER A 628 8.60 31.18 30.94
C SER A 628 8.00 32.59 30.90
N ALA A 629 7.27 32.93 29.81
CA ALA A 629 6.56 34.19 29.68
C ALA A 629 5.45 34.32 30.73
N ILE A 630 4.58 33.31 30.88
CA ILE A 630 3.53 33.25 31.91
C ILE A 630 4.13 33.36 33.32
N GLY A 631 5.22 32.63 33.59
CA GLY A 631 5.92 32.66 34.88
C GLY A 631 6.48 34.05 35.20
N SER A 632 7.08 34.72 34.22
CA SER A 632 7.56 36.10 34.38
C SER A 632 6.43 37.09 34.65
N GLY A 633 5.30 36.94 33.94
CA GLY A 633 4.09 37.74 34.15
C GLY A 633 3.50 37.51 35.54
N LEU A 634 3.40 36.26 35.98
CA LEU A 634 2.91 35.89 37.30
C LEU A 634 3.77 36.50 38.41
N GLN A 635 5.11 36.43 38.29
CA GLN A 635 6.02 37.05 39.26
C GLN A 635 5.81 38.57 39.34
N GLN A 636 5.63 39.23 38.19
CA GLN A 636 5.37 40.66 38.16
C GLN A 636 4.01 41.01 38.76
N VAL A 637 2.95 40.22 38.53
CA VAL A 637 1.64 40.41 39.16
C VAL A 637 1.72 40.22 40.67
N LEU A 638 2.39 39.17 41.15
CA LEU A 638 2.57 38.94 42.58
C LEU A 638 3.32 40.09 43.26
N THR A 639 4.33 40.64 42.58
CA THR A 639 5.07 41.84 43.07
C THR A 639 4.15 43.07 43.15
N VAL A 640 3.23 43.24 42.20
CA VAL A 640 2.24 44.32 42.22
C VAL A 640 1.23 44.12 43.36
N LEU A 641 0.76 42.89 43.56
CA LEU A 641 -0.13 42.53 44.68
C LEU A 641 0.54 42.80 46.02
N GLU A 642 1.81 42.40 46.20
CA GLU A 642 2.58 42.66 47.42
C GLU A 642 2.67 44.17 47.70
N LYS A 643 2.98 44.98 46.68
CA LYS A 643 3.04 46.45 46.81
C LYS A 643 1.68 47.05 47.15
N ALA A 644 0.59 46.58 46.52
CA ALA A 644 -0.76 47.07 46.81
C ALA A 644 -1.19 46.76 48.25
N ILE A 645 -0.93 45.53 48.73
CA ILE A 645 -1.17 45.15 50.12
C ILE A 645 -0.32 46.00 51.07
N GLY A 646 0.97 46.20 50.76
CA GLY A 646 1.86 47.06 51.54
C GLY A 646 1.37 48.51 51.64
N GLN A 647 0.81 49.06 50.56
CA GLN A 647 0.20 50.40 50.56
C GLN A 647 -1.07 50.44 51.42
N ILE A 648 -1.97 49.45 51.30
CA ILE A 648 -3.19 49.35 52.11
C ILE A 648 -2.83 49.26 53.61
N LEU A 649 -1.86 48.42 53.95
CA LEU A 649 -1.39 48.26 55.33
C LEU A 649 -0.76 49.55 55.85
N THR A 650 0.09 50.21 55.06
CA THR A 650 0.74 51.47 55.47
C THR A 650 -0.28 52.61 55.66
N ALA A 651 -1.35 52.65 54.85
CA ALA A 651 -2.36 53.69 54.89
C ALA A 651 -3.41 53.51 56.00
N HIS A 652 -3.74 52.25 56.35
CA HIS A 652 -4.88 51.95 57.22
C HIS A 652 -4.51 51.30 58.57
N GLN A 653 -3.26 50.87 58.77
CA GLN A 653 -2.82 50.26 60.03
C GLN A 653 -2.19 51.29 60.97
N ASN A 654 -2.76 51.45 62.16
CA ASN A 654 -2.28 52.38 63.18
C ASN A 654 -1.57 51.65 64.33
N LYS A 655 -0.73 52.36 65.09
CA LYS A 655 -0.05 51.80 66.28
C LYS A 655 -1.03 51.29 67.36
N GLY A 656 -2.23 51.88 67.42
CA GLY A 656 -3.31 51.47 68.33
C GLY A 656 -3.98 50.15 67.95
N ASP A 657 -3.78 49.65 66.73
CA ASP A 657 -4.29 48.34 66.30
C ASP A 657 -3.43 47.19 66.86
N PHE A 658 -2.17 47.46 67.25
CA PHE A 658 -1.27 46.48 67.85
C PHE A 658 -1.20 46.58 69.38
N LEU A 659 -1.30 47.80 69.92
CA LEU A 659 -1.23 48.08 71.34
C LEU A 659 -2.65 48.33 71.84
N GLY A 660 -3.24 47.31 72.48
CA GLY A 660 -4.56 47.38 73.12
C GLY A 660 -4.65 48.51 74.15
N SER A 661 -4.95 49.70 73.67
CA SER A 661 -5.10 50.88 74.50
C SER A 661 -6.52 50.90 75.05
N GLN A 662 -6.68 50.40 76.27
CA GLN A 662 -7.83 50.45 77.20
C GLN A 662 -8.53 49.09 77.45
N ALA A 663 -8.87 48.88 78.72
CA ALA A 663 -9.26 47.61 79.37
C ALA A 663 -10.66 47.06 79.00
N SER A 664 -11.15 47.32 77.79
CA SER A 664 -12.37 46.70 77.24
C SER A 664 -12.12 46.34 75.77
N MET A 665 -11.36 45.29 75.54
CA MET A 665 -10.95 44.84 74.20
C MET A 665 -12.10 44.07 73.53
N SER A 666 -12.73 44.68 72.53
CA SER A 666 -13.40 43.91 71.47
C SER A 666 -12.31 43.38 70.53
N LEU A 667 -12.16 42.06 70.45
CA LEU A 667 -11.26 41.39 69.49
C LEU A 667 -11.85 41.42 68.06
N SER A 668 -12.20 42.61 67.57
CA SER A 668 -12.70 42.81 66.21
C SER A 668 -11.52 43.04 65.24
N SER A 669 -11.64 42.51 64.02
CA SER A 669 -10.65 42.70 62.94
C SER A 669 -10.33 44.18 62.72
N SER A 670 -9.04 44.52 62.55
CA SER A 670 -8.64 45.91 62.25
C SER A 670 -9.18 46.36 60.90
N LYS A 671 -9.32 47.68 60.72
CA LYS A 671 -9.77 48.27 59.44
C LYS A 671 -8.82 47.94 58.29
N ALA A 672 -7.51 47.82 58.57
CA ALA A 672 -6.53 47.37 57.57
C ALA A 672 -6.76 45.90 57.18
N CYS A 673 -7.04 45.01 58.15
CA CYS A 673 -7.35 43.61 57.89
C CYS A 673 -8.60 43.48 57.00
N GLN A 674 -9.67 44.19 57.32
CA GLN A 674 -10.89 44.21 56.49
C GLN A 674 -10.61 44.68 55.06
N LYS A 675 -9.84 45.76 54.88
CA LYS A 675 -9.49 46.29 53.55
C LYS A 675 -8.58 45.37 52.75
N CYS A 676 -7.63 44.68 53.40
CA CYS A 676 -6.82 43.66 52.74
C CYS A 676 -7.67 42.45 52.31
N THR A 677 -8.60 42.00 53.17
CA THR A 677 -9.50 40.88 52.83
C THR A 677 -10.47 41.25 51.70
N GLU A 678 -11.06 42.45 51.73
CA GLU A 678 -11.93 42.95 50.65
C GLU A 678 -11.21 43.01 49.29
N TYR A 679 -9.93 43.39 49.28
CA TYR A 679 -9.12 43.42 48.06
C TYR A 679 -8.70 42.01 47.59
N LEU A 680 -8.22 41.15 48.49
CA LEU A 680 -7.67 39.84 48.15
C LEU A 680 -8.72 38.78 47.82
N GLN A 681 -9.90 38.82 48.44
CA GLN A 681 -10.90 37.78 48.32
C GLN A 681 -11.35 37.48 46.86
N PRO A 682 -11.65 38.47 46.00
CA PRO A 682 -11.95 38.20 44.59
C PRO A 682 -10.73 37.69 43.81
N LEU A 683 -9.53 38.19 44.11
CA LEU A 683 -8.29 37.80 43.45
C LEU A 683 -7.91 36.34 43.76
N VAL A 684 -7.99 35.93 45.03
CA VAL A 684 -7.64 34.56 45.46
C VAL A 684 -8.54 33.52 44.79
N THR A 685 -9.82 33.82 44.58
CA THR A 685 -10.75 32.89 43.94
C THR A 685 -10.36 32.62 42.48
N VAL A 686 -10.00 33.65 41.72
CA VAL A 686 -9.54 33.53 40.32
C VAL A 686 -8.15 32.90 40.27
N LEU A 687 -7.24 33.34 41.14
CA LEU A 687 -5.87 32.87 41.23
C LEU A 687 -5.80 31.36 41.55
N CYS A 688 -6.64 30.85 42.45
CA CYS A 688 -6.73 29.41 42.71
C CYS A 688 -7.20 28.61 41.49
N ARG A 689 -8.16 29.13 40.70
CA ARG A 689 -8.64 28.46 39.49
C ARG A 689 -7.55 28.38 38.41
N VAL A 690 -6.84 29.49 38.20
CA VAL A 690 -5.79 29.59 37.18
C VAL A 690 -4.57 28.76 37.57
N LEU A 691 -4.12 28.82 38.83
CA LEU A 691 -2.96 28.05 39.29
C LEU A 691 -3.17 26.53 39.20
N VAL A 692 -4.38 26.03 39.52
CA VAL A 692 -4.69 24.60 39.36
C VAL A 692 -4.58 24.19 37.89
N ARG A 693 -5.01 25.04 36.96
CA ARG A 693 -4.91 24.77 35.51
C ARG A 693 -3.46 24.82 35.01
N ILE A 694 -2.67 25.76 35.51
CA ILE A 694 -1.22 25.85 35.22
C ILE A 694 -0.51 24.58 35.72
N GLU A 695 -0.80 24.13 36.95
CA GLU A 695 -0.16 22.94 37.54
C GLU A 695 -0.50 21.66 36.76
N VAL A 696 -1.74 21.52 36.28
CA VAL A 696 -2.17 20.41 35.40
C VAL A 696 -1.47 20.48 34.04
N ASN A 697 -1.42 21.65 33.41
CA ASN A 697 -0.79 21.79 32.09
C ASN A 697 0.74 21.57 32.17
N ILE A 698 1.42 22.05 33.22
CA ILE A 698 2.82 21.74 33.50
C ILE A 698 3.01 20.23 33.67
N HIS A 699 2.16 19.55 34.45
CA HIS A 699 2.29 18.11 34.65
C HIS A 699 2.12 17.32 33.34
N CYS A 700 1.13 17.68 32.52
CA CYS A 700 0.92 17.08 31.20
C CYS A 700 2.06 17.36 30.20
N ASN A 701 2.73 18.52 30.28
CA ASN A 701 3.85 18.85 29.39
C ASN A 701 5.14 18.07 29.68
N TYR A 702 5.27 17.48 30.88
CA TYR A 702 6.48 16.76 31.30
C TYR A 702 6.30 15.23 31.39
N THR A 703 5.10 14.73 31.09
CA THR A 703 4.77 13.30 30.94
C THR A 703 4.55 12.98 29.48
#